data_AF-A0A0C2MIL7-F1
#
_entry.id   AF-A0A0C2MIL7-F1
#
_cell.length_a   1.000
_cell.length_b   1.000
_cell.length_c   1.000
_cell.angle_alpha   90.00
_cell.angle_beta   90.00
_cell.angle_gamma   90.00
#
_symmetry.space_group_name_H-M   'P 1'
#
loop_
_entity.id
_entity.type
_entity.pdbx_description
1 polymer ?
#
loop_
_entity_poly.entity_id
_entity_poly.type
_entity_poly.pdbx_seq_one_letter_code
_entity_poly.pdbx_strand_id
1 'polypeptide(L)'
;MGFKKIDSRIRVLIENGVTNLHRSLFIIVGENAQEQVATIYNILTKSQIKARPTVLWCYKNELNFSCNREKRLKKLKRKLSHGVCEDTQNMFDSFICSSKIRFTFYKDSKKILGNTFGMLVLQDFEALTPNIMARTIETVEGGGVVCIVLSTIQSLRQLYTMTMDAHARHRISDDPHSTCRFNERFILSLNDCTNCLVLDDQLRVLPIFSNNLTIEPSPKRCHDSLTANEIELKKLVHSFSDIQPVGTLVALCKTYCQAKVLCKSFEQVSKPDSRSVIAITASRGRGKSATLGLIISGAISLGTSNIYVVAPSPENLITFFEFVITGLQKLGYNEKTDYEIQKSSHDNQKLITSIKITKSHRQNVQYLDPNSYESAYNAELIVCDEAAAIPLPLVKKLVGPHILFISSTVNGYEGTGRSLSLKLIKELREGSFSSRKLPIATRHPLSEFSLIESIRYAEGDPVEAWLNRLLCMDELNVPKIEAQTLSSPVDCCLYYVNRDTLFSYHKAAENFLQKLTSLFVSSHYKNSPNDLQMMADAPSHHVFVLLPSHSAKIVPDILCAIQISFEGGISEDTLRDYLGRGERGVGNLIPWIISQQFCEENFGRLRGVRVVRIATHPDYMSMGYGTRAMELLISYFNTQPSAEITSNEIHTPNLDVNDTNKEGSVENSGKNNSDTLSSDEMVPRVKLPPLLEKISDRKAEYVDYIGVSYGIAPRLLKFWKRIGFIPLYIRQTPNELTGEHSAIMIKLMDSRDPDGNTWVVNYYNDFRSRFLSLLSYCFKSLSPSLALSLTYHDLVRVEYKEIHATELNYLFSSHDLKRLTNYTNNTIDLFLITDLIPKIAFLWLTHRIKDTQVNWTQLAVILALGLQHRSLASIEKEMDLPQNQILSMINKILKKTVACFDSVKEKGFEELEKYQENDIEEEEKHVEDPWAEALKDNRNIKSISIPK
;
A
#
# COMPACT_ATOMS: atom_id res chain seq x y z
N MET A 1 -54.15 -3.36 -6.46
CA MET A 1 -52.94 -4.21 -6.54
C MET A 1 -53.26 -5.56 -5.91
N GLY A 2 -53.19 -6.65 -6.66
CA GLY A 2 -53.44 -8.00 -6.10
C GLY A 2 -52.35 -8.39 -5.10
N PHE A 3 -52.73 -8.94 -3.95
CA PHE A 3 -51.80 -9.54 -2.99
C PHE A 3 -51.13 -10.78 -3.62
N LYS A 4 -50.04 -10.56 -4.35
CA LYS A 4 -49.22 -11.65 -4.87
C LYS A 4 -48.45 -12.29 -3.71
N LYS A 5 -48.51 -13.62 -3.61
CA LYS A 5 -47.81 -14.39 -2.58
C LYS A 5 -46.29 -14.28 -2.83
N ILE A 6 -45.56 -13.76 -1.85
CA ILE A 6 -44.09 -13.71 -1.87
C ILE A 6 -43.55 -15.15 -1.89
N ASP A 7 -42.48 -15.37 -2.65
CA ASP A 7 -41.80 -16.66 -2.71
C ASP A 7 -41.34 -17.10 -1.31
N SER A 8 -41.66 -18.34 -0.93
CA SER A 8 -41.32 -18.86 0.40
C SER A 8 -39.81 -18.94 0.63
N ARG A 9 -39.00 -19.06 -0.43
CA ARG A 9 -37.54 -19.17 -0.36
C ARG A 9 -36.89 -17.96 0.32
N ILE A 10 -37.40 -16.76 0.06
CA ILE A 10 -36.89 -15.52 0.68
C ILE A 10 -37.05 -15.58 2.20
N ARG A 11 -38.22 -16.00 2.66
CA ARG A 11 -38.53 -16.12 4.08
C ARG A 11 -37.71 -17.22 4.74
N VAL A 12 -37.62 -18.40 4.11
CA VAL A 12 -36.85 -19.54 4.61
C VAL A 12 -35.38 -19.18 4.74
N LEU A 13 -34.79 -18.48 3.75
CA LEU A 13 -33.39 -18.08 3.81
C LEU A 13 -33.11 -17.15 5.01
N ILE A 14 -33.98 -16.16 5.25
CA ILE A 14 -33.83 -15.24 6.38
C ILE A 14 -34.00 -15.97 7.72
N GLU A 15 -35.00 -16.85 7.84
CA GLU A 15 -35.21 -17.66 9.05
C GLU A 15 -34.02 -18.61 9.33
N ASN A 16 -33.45 -19.22 8.29
CA ASN A 16 -32.24 -20.03 8.37
C ASN A 16 -31.01 -19.19 8.78
N GLY A 17 -30.87 -17.98 8.24
CA GLY A 17 -29.80 -17.06 8.61
C GLY A 17 -29.87 -16.67 10.09
N VAL A 18 -31.07 -16.34 10.59
CA VAL A 18 -31.27 -15.97 12.00
C VAL A 18 -31.04 -17.14 12.95
N THR A 19 -31.49 -18.35 12.59
CA THR A 19 -31.30 -19.55 13.42
C THR A 19 -29.84 -19.99 13.48
N ASN A 20 -29.12 -19.96 12.35
CA ASN A 20 -27.72 -20.35 12.29
C ASN A 20 -26.75 -19.23 12.68
N LEU A 21 -27.22 -17.99 12.82
CA LEU A 21 -26.41 -16.78 12.98
C LEU A 21 -25.45 -16.56 11.79
N HIS A 22 -25.92 -16.89 10.58
CA HIS A 22 -25.23 -16.64 9.31
C HIS A 22 -25.81 -15.41 8.61
N ARG A 23 -25.04 -14.77 7.75
CA ARG A 23 -25.53 -13.63 6.95
C ARG A 23 -26.28 -14.15 5.72
N SER A 24 -27.21 -13.35 5.23
CA SER A 24 -27.94 -13.59 3.98
C SER A 24 -27.69 -12.48 2.98
N LEU A 25 -27.47 -12.84 1.71
CA LEU A 25 -27.19 -11.90 0.61
C LEU A 25 -28.37 -11.88 -0.37
N PHE A 26 -28.88 -10.69 -0.68
CA PHE A 26 -29.90 -10.46 -1.69
C PHE A 26 -29.40 -9.48 -2.74
N ILE A 27 -29.60 -9.82 -4.01
CA ILE A 27 -29.33 -8.95 -5.15
C ILE A 27 -30.68 -8.67 -5.79
N ILE A 28 -31.09 -7.39 -5.82
CA ILE A 28 -32.40 -6.97 -6.33
C ILE A 28 -32.18 -6.19 -7.63
N VAL A 29 -32.75 -6.68 -8.72
CA VAL A 29 -32.60 -6.14 -10.07
C VAL A 29 -33.88 -5.44 -10.50
N GLY A 30 -33.72 -4.19 -10.94
CA GLY A 30 -34.74 -3.39 -11.61
C GLY A 30 -35.02 -2.03 -10.96
N GLU A 31 -35.89 -1.25 -11.59
CA GLU A 31 -36.07 0.19 -11.33
C GLU A 31 -36.68 0.46 -9.95
N ASN A 32 -37.56 -0.44 -9.47
CA ASN A 32 -38.26 -0.30 -8.19
C ASN A 32 -37.59 -1.08 -7.04
N ALA A 33 -36.37 -1.59 -7.26
CA ALA A 33 -35.64 -2.40 -6.31
C ALA A 33 -35.45 -1.74 -4.92
N GLN A 34 -35.36 -0.40 -4.86
CA GLN A 34 -35.24 0.34 -3.59
C GLN A 34 -36.45 0.14 -2.68
N GLU A 35 -37.66 0.10 -3.24
CA GLU A 35 -38.89 -0.02 -2.45
C GLU A 35 -38.99 -1.41 -1.80
N GLN A 36 -38.48 -2.44 -2.48
CA GLN A 36 -38.51 -3.82 -2.01
C GLN A 36 -37.62 -4.09 -0.78
N VAL A 37 -36.63 -3.23 -0.55
CA VAL A 37 -35.80 -3.27 0.67
C VAL A 37 -36.66 -3.19 1.94
N ALA A 38 -37.74 -2.40 1.92
CA ALA A 38 -38.65 -2.27 3.06
C ALA A 38 -39.40 -3.59 3.35
N THR A 39 -39.79 -4.32 2.31
CA THR A 39 -40.44 -5.64 2.44
C THR A 39 -39.50 -6.65 3.08
N ILE A 40 -38.23 -6.72 2.63
CA ILE A 40 -37.21 -7.60 3.20
C ILE A 40 -36.94 -7.25 4.67
N TYR A 41 -36.82 -5.95 5.00
CA TYR A 41 -36.64 -5.51 6.38
C TYR A 41 -37.81 -5.92 7.29
N ASN A 42 -39.04 -5.86 6.78
CA ASN A 42 -40.22 -6.31 7.52
C ASN A 42 -40.22 -7.82 7.76
N ILE A 43 -39.74 -8.62 6.81
CA ILE A 43 -39.57 -10.07 6.98
C ILE A 43 -38.50 -10.34 8.05
N LEU A 44 -37.35 -9.67 7.97
CA LEU A 44 -36.27 -9.78 8.94
C LEU A 44 -36.76 -9.44 10.36
N THR A 45 -37.46 -8.32 10.52
CA THR A 45 -38.00 -7.87 11.81
C THR A 45 -39.00 -8.87 12.40
N LYS A 46 -39.78 -9.57 11.56
CA LYS A 46 -40.72 -10.62 12.01
C LYS A 46 -40.02 -11.92 12.40
N SER A 47 -38.88 -12.23 11.79
CA SER A 47 -38.11 -13.45 12.05
C SER A 47 -37.24 -13.37 13.31
N GLN A 48 -36.84 -12.17 13.72
CA GLN A 48 -35.99 -11.95 14.90
C GLN A 48 -36.81 -11.70 16.16
N ILE A 49 -36.40 -12.33 17.28
CA ILE A 49 -37.00 -12.11 18.62
C ILE A 49 -36.38 -10.87 19.32
N LYS A 50 -35.23 -10.39 18.83
CA LYS A 50 -34.46 -9.26 19.39
C LYS A 50 -35.08 -7.89 19.04
N ALA A 51 -34.46 -6.83 19.57
CA ALA A 51 -34.76 -5.44 19.20
C ALA A 51 -34.64 -5.22 17.68
N ARG A 52 -35.41 -4.24 17.16
CA ARG A 52 -35.44 -3.93 15.72
C ARG A 52 -34.02 -3.68 15.17
N PRO A 53 -33.63 -4.32 14.04
CA PRO A 53 -32.28 -4.22 13.51
C PRO A 53 -31.95 -2.81 13.03
N THR A 54 -30.71 -2.37 13.25
CA THR A 54 -30.20 -1.12 12.70
C THR A 54 -29.82 -1.29 11.24
N VAL A 55 -30.04 -0.24 10.43
CA VAL A 55 -29.81 -0.28 8.98
C VAL A 55 -28.63 0.63 8.62
N LEU A 56 -27.70 0.12 7.82
CA LEU A 56 -26.65 0.90 7.17
C LEU A 56 -27.01 1.09 5.69
N TRP A 57 -27.14 2.34 5.25
CA TRP A 57 -27.42 2.68 3.86
C TRP A 57 -26.21 3.40 3.25
N CYS A 58 -25.62 2.78 2.23
CA CYS A 58 -24.43 3.30 1.54
C CYS A 58 -24.76 3.71 0.10
N TYR A 59 -24.27 4.89 -0.30
CA TYR A 59 -24.53 5.49 -1.61
C TYR A 59 -23.36 6.38 -2.08
N LYS A 60 -23.33 6.71 -3.38
CA LYS A 60 -22.28 7.50 -4.02
C LYS A 60 -22.51 9.01 -3.87
N ASN A 61 -23.55 9.53 -4.53
CA ASN A 61 -23.79 10.98 -4.64
C ASN A 61 -25.22 11.37 -4.22
N GLU A 62 -26.24 10.73 -4.80
CA GLU A 62 -27.63 11.17 -4.65
C GLU A 62 -28.53 10.09 -4.07
N LEU A 63 -29.46 10.52 -3.22
CA LEU A 63 -30.58 9.72 -2.75
C LEU A 63 -31.86 10.35 -3.31
N ASN A 64 -32.78 9.53 -3.80
CA ASN A 64 -34.12 9.97 -4.25
C ASN A 64 -34.96 10.57 -3.09
N PHE A 65 -34.43 10.54 -1.86
CA PHE A 65 -35.09 11.01 -0.64
C PHE A 65 -34.10 11.73 0.30
N SER A 66 -34.57 12.76 1.02
CA SER A 66 -33.74 13.59 1.92
C SER A 66 -33.22 12.79 3.11
N CYS A 67 -31.96 12.91 3.55
CA CYS A 67 -31.46 12.22 4.76
C CYS A 67 -32.11 12.66 6.09
N ASN A 68 -32.65 13.89 6.16
CA ASN A 68 -33.13 14.47 7.41
C ASN A 68 -34.58 14.05 7.73
N ARG A 69 -34.76 13.38 8.87
CA ARG A 69 -36.05 12.91 9.39
C ARG A 69 -37.11 14.02 9.47
N GLU A 70 -36.74 15.22 9.91
CA GLU A 70 -37.69 16.34 10.05
C GLU A 70 -38.16 16.87 8.70
N LYS A 71 -37.23 17.00 7.74
CA LYS A 71 -37.56 17.41 6.38
C LYS A 71 -38.48 16.39 5.70
N ARG A 72 -38.27 15.09 5.95
CA ARG A 72 -39.16 14.00 5.47
C ARG A 72 -40.56 14.10 6.08
N LEU A 73 -40.67 14.23 7.41
CA LEU A 73 -41.96 14.36 8.10
C LEU A 73 -42.73 15.59 7.61
N LYS A 74 -42.05 16.72 7.37
CA LYS A 74 -42.66 17.92 6.76
C LYS A 74 -43.12 17.66 5.32
N LYS A 75 -42.33 16.96 4.50
CA LYS A 75 -42.71 16.59 3.12
C LYS A 75 -43.92 15.65 3.10
N LEU A 76 -43.96 14.65 3.98
CA LEU A 76 -45.11 13.74 4.15
C LEU A 76 -46.36 14.49 4.61
N LYS A 77 -46.26 15.36 5.62
CA LYS A 77 -47.39 16.19 6.08
C LYS A 77 -47.91 17.12 4.97
N ARG A 78 -47.03 17.67 4.13
CA ARG A 78 -47.42 18.47 2.95
C ARG A 78 -48.13 17.61 1.90
N LYS A 79 -47.64 16.40 1.61
CA LYS A 79 -48.31 15.47 0.68
C LYS A 79 -49.71 15.07 1.17
N LEU A 80 -49.85 14.80 2.47
CA LEU A 80 -51.14 14.55 3.13
C LEU A 80 -52.08 15.75 3.05
N SER A 81 -51.58 16.97 3.26
CA SER A 81 -52.40 18.18 3.19
C SER A 81 -52.87 18.55 1.78
N HIS A 82 -52.19 18.06 0.74
CA HIS A 82 -52.56 18.29 -0.67
C HIS A 82 -53.47 17.20 -1.24
N GLY A 83 -53.87 16.19 -0.45
CA GLY A 83 -54.82 15.16 -0.88
C GLY A 83 -54.31 14.18 -1.96
N VAL A 84 -53.00 14.15 -2.24
CA VAL A 84 -52.40 13.33 -3.31
C VAL A 84 -52.05 11.90 -2.85
N CYS A 85 -52.29 11.56 -1.58
CA CYS A 85 -51.94 10.24 -1.02
C CYS A 85 -53.20 9.42 -0.77
N GLU A 86 -53.45 8.39 -1.57
CA GLU A 86 -54.37 7.31 -1.19
C GLU A 86 -53.78 6.54 0.01
N ASP A 87 -54.64 6.03 0.90
CA ASP A 87 -54.32 5.43 2.21
C ASP A 87 -53.43 4.17 2.19
N THR A 88 -52.93 3.75 1.02
CA THR A 88 -51.83 2.78 0.96
C THR A 88 -50.55 3.49 1.38
N GLN A 89 -50.27 3.50 2.68
CA GLN A 89 -48.98 3.89 3.23
C GLN A 89 -47.87 3.19 2.42
N ASN A 90 -47.13 3.94 1.60
CA ASN A 90 -45.96 3.41 0.92
C ASN A 90 -45.06 2.76 1.98
N MET A 91 -44.92 1.44 1.92
CA MET A 91 -44.22 0.64 2.94
C MET A 91 -42.78 1.16 3.15
N PHE A 92 -42.20 1.69 2.06
CA PHE A 92 -40.90 2.35 2.01
C PHE A 92 -40.83 3.67 2.82
N ASP A 93 -41.82 4.56 2.70
CA ASP A 93 -41.86 5.82 3.48
C ASP A 93 -41.99 5.55 4.98
N SER A 94 -42.79 4.53 5.34
CA SER A 94 -42.92 4.05 6.73
C SER A 94 -41.60 3.45 7.24
N PHE A 95 -40.93 2.62 6.43
CA PHE A 95 -39.63 2.05 6.75
C PHE A 95 -38.58 3.14 7.03
N ILE A 96 -38.43 4.11 6.13
CA ILE A 96 -37.44 5.19 6.26
C ILE A 96 -37.68 6.06 7.50
N CYS A 97 -38.94 6.28 7.88
CA CYS A 97 -39.31 7.09 9.04
C CYS A 97 -39.26 6.32 10.36
N SER A 98 -39.55 5.03 10.37
CA SER A 98 -39.65 4.23 11.60
C SER A 98 -38.33 3.55 12.00
N SER A 99 -37.47 3.22 11.04
CA SER A 99 -36.22 2.50 11.28
C SER A 99 -35.06 3.43 11.66
N LYS A 100 -34.07 2.87 12.36
CA LYS A 100 -32.83 3.56 12.72
C LYS A 100 -31.80 3.34 11.60
N ILE A 101 -31.80 4.25 10.62
CA ILE A 101 -30.91 4.19 9.46
C ILE A 101 -29.71 5.11 9.65
N ARG A 102 -28.50 4.59 9.44
CA ARG A 102 -27.28 5.39 9.28
C ARG A 102 -26.98 5.55 7.79
N PHE A 103 -27.04 6.79 7.30
CA PHE A 103 -26.68 7.14 5.93
C PHE A 103 -25.18 7.43 5.85
N THR A 104 -24.50 6.82 4.88
CA THR A 104 -23.05 6.98 4.71
C THR A 104 -22.68 7.04 3.24
N PHE A 105 -21.78 7.95 2.88
CA PHE A 105 -21.18 7.95 1.55
C PHE A 105 -20.17 6.81 1.44
N TYR A 106 -20.01 6.25 0.24
CA TYR A 106 -18.98 5.25 -0.04
C TYR A 106 -17.56 5.72 0.31
N LYS A 107 -17.28 7.02 0.08
CA LYS A 107 -16.00 7.66 0.46
C LYS A 107 -15.75 7.65 1.97
N ASP A 108 -16.82 7.70 2.77
CA ASP A 108 -16.80 7.72 4.23
C ASP A 108 -16.91 6.32 4.88
N SER A 109 -16.79 5.24 4.09
CA SER A 109 -16.86 3.84 4.57
C SER A 109 -15.85 3.48 5.67
N LYS A 110 -14.87 4.33 5.98
CA LYS A 110 -13.97 4.15 7.13
C LYS A 110 -14.63 4.52 8.47
N LYS A 111 -15.61 5.43 8.48
CA LYS A 111 -16.26 5.91 9.72
C LYS A 111 -17.25 4.89 10.33
N ILE A 112 -17.59 3.84 9.59
CA ILE A 112 -18.48 2.77 10.05
C ILE A 112 -17.74 1.64 10.74
N LEU A 113 -16.39 1.64 10.68
CA LEU A 113 -15.57 0.66 11.36
C LEU A 113 -15.83 0.71 12.87
N GLY A 114 -15.72 -0.46 13.53
CA GLY A 114 -16.11 -0.63 14.93
C GLY A 114 -17.62 -0.77 15.18
N ASN A 115 -18.48 -0.29 14.28
CA ASN A 115 -19.93 -0.43 14.42
C ASN A 115 -20.43 -1.78 13.86
N THR A 116 -21.60 -2.21 14.33
CA THR A 116 -22.29 -3.42 13.86
C THR A 116 -23.73 -3.09 13.50
N PHE A 117 -24.23 -3.63 12.39
CA PHE A 117 -25.58 -3.38 11.86
C PHE A 117 -26.32 -4.69 11.58
N GLY A 118 -27.66 -4.65 11.63
CA GLY A 118 -28.50 -5.79 11.32
C GLY A 118 -28.88 -5.89 9.84
N MET A 119 -28.85 -4.78 9.11
CA MET A 119 -29.12 -4.75 7.66
C MET A 119 -28.19 -3.77 6.95
N LEU A 120 -27.68 -4.16 5.78
CA LEU A 120 -26.87 -3.32 4.89
C LEU A 120 -27.57 -3.16 3.54
N VAL A 121 -27.59 -1.92 3.03
CA VAL A 121 -28.11 -1.59 1.70
C VAL A 121 -27.01 -0.90 0.90
N LEU A 122 -26.65 -1.49 -0.24
CA LEU A 122 -25.70 -0.96 -1.22
C LEU A 122 -26.48 -0.55 -2.47
N GLN A 123 -26.57 0.77 -2.73
CA GLN A 123 -27.45 1.30 -3.77
C GLN A 123 -26.80 1.39 -5.16
N ASP A 124 -25.57 1.93 -5.25
CA ASP A 124 -24.91 2.15 -6.54
C ASP A 124 -23.79 1.13 -6.72
N PHE A 125 -24.00 0.14 -7.60
CA PHE A 125 -23.01 -0.92 -7.86
C PHE A 125 -21.81 -0.42 -8.67
N GLU A 126 -22.00 0.56 -9.57
CA GLU A 126 -20.93 1.11 -10.41
C GLU A 126 -19.79 1.76 -9.60
N ALA A 127 -20.11 2.26 -8.39
CA ALA A 127 -19.14 2.85 -7.47
C ALA A 127 -18.54 1.85 -6.46
N LEU A 128 -19.00 0.60 -6.46
CA LEU A 128 -18.68 -0.39 -5.43
C LEU A 128 -17.30 -1.01 -5.64
N THR A 129 -16.27 -0.47 -4.99
CA THR A 129 -14.94 -1.10 -5.02
C THR A 129 -14.87 -2.32 -4.09
N PRO A 130 -14.00 -3.32 -4.37
CA PRO A 130 -13.77 -4.48 -3.51
C PRO A 130 -13.52 -4.15 -2.03
N ASN A 131 -12.77 -3.08 -1.76
CA ASN A 131 -12.47 -2.62 -0.40
C ASN A 131 -13.71 -2.06 0.31
N ILE A 132 -14.60 -1.36 -0.41
CA ILE A 132 -15.88 -0.89 0.16
C ILE A 132 -16.75 -2.10 0.49
N MET A 133 -16.88 -3.05 -0.45
CA MET A 133 -17.64 -4.28 -0.26
C MET A 133 -17.16 -5.04 0.98
N ALA A 134 -15.85 -5.19 1.15
CA ALA A 134 -15.26 -5.84 2.31
C ALA A 134 -15.57 -5.10 3.62
N ARG A 135 -15.46 -3.76 3.64
CA ARG A 135 -15.80 -2.93 4.81
C ARG A 135 -17.24 -3.05 5.23
N THR A 136 -18.15 -2.93 4.28
CA THR A 136 -19.58 -2.85 4.58
C THR A 136 -20.12 -4.22 4.98
N ILE A 137 -19.80 -5.28 4.23
CA ILE A 137 -20.33 -6.64 4.49
C ILE A 137 -19.86 -7.15 5.85
N GLU A 138 -18.63 -6.84 6.26
CA GLU A 138 -18.09 -7.24 7.56
C GLU A 138 -18.81 -6.59 8.77
N THR A 139 -19.43 -5.41 8.59
CA THR A 139 -20.16 -4.72 9.66
C THR A 139 -21.52 -5.36 9.98
N VAL A 140 -21.97 -6.32 9.18
CA VAL A 140 -23.26 -7.00 9.39
C VAL A 140 -23.11 -8.15 10.39
N GLU A 141 -24.03 -8.22 11.36
CA GLU A 141 -24.08 -9.33 12.33
C GLU A 141 -24.69 -10.61 11.75
N GLY A 142 -24.47 -11.73 12.43
CA GLY A 142 -25.08 -13.03 12.11
C GLY A 142 -26.59 -12.97 12.25
N GLY A 143 -27.31 -13.51 11.27
CA GLY A 143 -28.76 -13.33 11.13
C GLY A 143 -29.16 -12.00 10.50
N GLY A 144 -28.20 -11.17 10.10
CA GLY A 144 -28.41 -9.94 9.35
C GLY A 144 -28.50 -10.16 7.84
N VAL A 145 -28.92 -9.10 7.14
CA VAL A 145 -29.19 -9.14 5.69
C VAL A 145 -28.34 -8.10 4.95
N VAL A 146 -27.70 -8.53 3.86
CA VAL A 146 -26.99 -7.66 2.91
C VAL A 146 -27.82 -7.56 1.63
N CYS A 147 -28.23 -6.35 1.25
CA CYS A 147 -28.95 -6.08 0.01
C CYS A 147 -28.08 -5.25 -0.94
N ILE A 148 -27.85 -5.76 -2.16
CA ILE A 148 -27.28 -5.02 -3.29
C ILE A 148 -28.41 -4.67 -4.23
N VAL A 149 -28.62 -3.37 -4.46
CA VAL A 149 -29.67 -2.83 -5.32
C VAL A 149 -29.06 -2.47 -6.66
N LEU A 150 -29.68 -2.92 -7.74
CA LEU A 150 -29.27 -2.67 -9.12
C LEU A 150 -30.39 -1.92 -9.84
N SER A 151 -30.51 -0.62 -9.56
CA SER A 151 -31.65 0.19 -10.04
C SER A 151 -31.58 0.64 -11.49
N THR A 152 -30.37 0.73 -12.06
CA THR A 152 -30.16 1.18 -13.45
C THR A 152 -30.23 0.04 -14.46
N ILE A 153 -30.32 -1.20 -13.99
CA ILE A 153 -30.10 -2.40 -14.80
C ILE A 153 -31.37 -3.25 -14.82
N GLN A 154 -31.80 -3.61 -16.03
CA GLN A 154 -32.97 -4.46 -16.24
C GLN A 154 -32.61 -5.95 -16.35
N SER A 155 -31.34 -6.28 -16.66
CA SER A 155 -30.85 -7.66 -16.70
C SER A 155 -29.42 -7.78 -16.19
N LEU A 156 -29.10 -8.86 -15.48
CA LEU A 156 -27.75 -9.09 -14.97
C LEU A 156 -26.69 -9.20 -16.08
N ARG A 157 -27.08 -9.47 -17.33
CA ARG A 157 -26.14 -9.46 -18.46
C ARG A 157 -25.54 -8.06 -18.73
N GLN A 158 -26.28 -6.99 -18.46
CA GLN A 158 -25.78 -5.61 -18.61
C GLN A 158 -24.65 -5.28 -17.62
N LEU A 159 -24.51 -6.04 -16.52
CA LEU A 159 -23.39 -5.90 -15.59
C LEU A 159 -22.05 -6.34 -16.20
N TYR A 160 -22.03 -7.27 -17.16
CA TYR A 160 -20.79 -7.72 -17.82
C TYR A 160 -20.11 -6.58 -18.58
N THR A 161 -20.90 -5.65 -19.13
CA THR A 161 -20.43 -4.52 -19.95
C THR A 161 -20.27 -3.23 -19.14
N MET A 162 -20.65 -3.23 -17.86
CA MET A 162 -20.69 -2.02 -17.04
C MET A 162 -19.30 -1.61 -16.56
N THR A 163 -18.86 -0.42 -16.93
CA THR A 163 -17.58 0.13 -16.46
C THR A 163 -17.72 0.76 -15.08
N MET A 164 -16.99 0.26 -14.09
CA MET A 164 -16.95 0.85 -12.75
C MET A 164 -16.24 2.21 -12.72
N ASP A 165 -16.64 3.09 -11.79
CA ASP A 165 -16.06 4.43 -11.61
C ASP A 165 -14.56 4.43 -11.28
N ALA A 166 -14.07 3.35 -10.65
CA ALA A 166 -12.66 3.21 -10.33
C ALA A 166 -11.77 3.28 -11.59
N HIS A 167 -12.29 2.85 -12.74
CA HIS A 167 -11.56 2.80 -14.00
C HIS A 167 -11.39 4.15 -14.66
N ALA A 168 -12.30 5.12 -14.43
CA ALA A 168 -12.16 6.47 -14.97
C ALA A 168 -10.83 7.14 -14.59
N ARG A 169 -10.22 6.72 -13.47
CA ARG A 169 -8.91 7.21 -12.99
C ARG A 169 -7.70 6.55 -13.64
N HIS A 170 -7.87 5.38 -14.25
CA HIS A 170 -6.76 4.59 -14.79
C HIS A 170 -6.81 4.47 -16.32
N ARG A 171 -7.77 5.15 -16.97
CA ARG A 171 -7.85 5.26 -18.42
C ARG A 171 -6.78 6.23 -18.91
N ILE A 172 -5.85 5.72 -19.72
CA ILE A 172 -5.03 6.53 -20.60
C ILE A 172 -5.95 6.86 -21.78
N SER A 173 -6.21 8.15 -22.02
CA SER A 173 -6.92 8.72 -23.19
C SER A 173 -7.91 7.81 -23.93
N ASP A 174 -9.22 7.99 -23.73
CA ASP A 174 -10.33 7.47 -24.56
C ASP A 174 -10.15 6.11 -25.25
N ASP A 175 -9.53 5.13 -24.59
CA ASP A 175 -9.41 3.77 -25.14
C ASP A 175 -10.78 3.07 -25.06
N PRO A 176 -11.45 2.80 -26.20
CA PRO A 176 -12.85 2.34 -26.22
C PRO A 176 -13.05 0.90 -25.72
N HIS A 177 -11.96 0.18 -25.40
CA HIS A 177 -11.97 -1.26 -25.14
C HIS A 177 -11.74 -1.67 -23.67
N SER A 178 -12.18 -0.88 -22.68
CA SER A 178 -12.08 -1.30 -21.26
C SER A 178 -13.02 -2.47 -20.96
N THR A 179 -12.49 -3.70 -20.96
CA THR A 179 -13.22 -4.93 -20.60
C THR A 179 -13.36 -5.06 -19.08
N CYS A 180 -14.58 -5.29 -18.59
CA CYS A 180 -14.88 -5.37 -17.15
C CYS A 180 -14.81 -6.82 -16.66
N ARG A 181 -13.59 -7.31 -16.40
CA ARG A 181 -13.31 -8.70 -16.00
C ARG A 181 -13.70 -8.96 -14.54
N PHE A 182 -13.53 -7.98 -13.66
CA PHE A 182 -13.89 -8.15 -12.25
C PHE A 182 -15.40 -8.36 -12.06
N ASN A 183 -16.23 -7.65 -12.83
CA ASN A 183 -17.69 -7.78 -12.78
C ASN A 183 -18.14 -9.16 -13.29
N GLU A 184 -17.52 -9.66 -14.37
CA GLU A 184 -17.75 -11.01 -14.87
C GLU A 184 -17.46 -12.06 -13.78
N ARG A 185 -16.29 -11.95 -13.13
CA ARG A 185 -15.93 -12.82 -12.00
C ARG A 185 -16.88 -12.68 -10.82
N PHE A 186 -17.30 -11.47 -10.47
CA PHE A 186 -18.24 -11.23 -9.37
C PHE A 186 -19.55 -11.98 -9.58
N ILE A 187 -20.16 -11.88 -10.78
CA ILE A 187 -21.43 -12.54 -11.08
C ILE A 187 -21.28 -14.06 -11.02
N LEU A 188 -20.24 -14.60 -11.65
CA LEU A 188 -19.98 -16.04 -11.65
C LEU A 188 -19.74 -16.57 -10.22
N SER A 189 -19.09 -15.77 -9.37
CA SER A 189 -18.83 -16.14 -7.97
C SER A 189 -20.07 -16.26 -7.11
N LEU A 190 -21.19 -15.64 -7.49
CA LEU A 190 -22.43 -15.73 -6.73
C LEU A 190 -23.00 -17.16 -6.72
N ASN A 191 -22.65 -17.99 -7.71
CA ASN A 191 -23.04 -19.40 -7.76
C ASN A 191 -22.45 -20.23 -6.61
N ASP A 192 -21.28 -19.82 -6.10
CA ASP A 192 -20.61 -20.47 -4.97
C ASP A 192 -21.22 -20.08 -3.62
N CYS A 193 -22.00 -19.00 -3.57
CA CYS A 193 -22.61 -18.49 -2.34
C CYS A 193 -23.99 -19.13 -2.10
N THR A 194 -24.06 -20.06 -1.16
CA THR A 194 -25.30 -20.80 -0.83
C THR A 194 -26.39 -19.93 -0.23
N ASN A 195 -26.02 -18.86 0.50
CA ASN A 195 -26.96 -17.93 1.14
C ASN A 195 -27.23 -16.68 0.28
N CYS A 196 -27.18 -16.82 -1.05
CA CYS A 196 -27.42 -15.72 -1.98
C CYS A 196 -28.69 -15.96 -2.81
N LEU A 197 -29.58 -14.96 -2.87
CA LEU A 197 -30.73 -14.98 -3.78
C LEU A 197 -30.74 -13.75 -4.68
N VAL A 198 -30.96 -13.99 -5.97
CA VAL A 198 -31.18 -12.93 -6.96
C VAL A 198 -32.69 -12.77 -7.16
N LEU A 199 -33.16 -11.55 -7.00
CA LEU A 199 -34.56 -11.16 -7.04
C LEU A 199 -34.80 -10.12 -8.12
N ASP A 200 -35.99 -10.14 -8.72
CA ASP A 200 -36.47 -9.04 -9.55
C ASP A 200 -37.20 -7.95 -8.71
N ASP A 201 -37.64 -6.88 -9.38
CA ASP A 201 -38.46 -5.80 -8.81
C ASP A 201 -39.74 -6.24 -8.10
N GLN A 202 -40.24 -7.44 -8.39
CA GLN A 202 -41.44 -8.01 -7.79
C GLN A 202 -41.13 -9.08 -6.72
N LEU A 203 -39.87 -9.19 -6.28
CA LEU A 203 -39.39 -10.22 -5.34
C LEU A 203 -39.60 -11.66 -5.85
N ARG A 204 -39.57 -11.88 -7.16
CA ARG A 204 -39.49 -13.22 -7.76
C ARG A 204 -38.03 -13.65 -7.83
N VAL A 205 -37.75 -14.88 -7.44
CA VAL A 205 -36.40 -15.44 -7.50
C VAL A 205 -36.06 -15.79 -8.95
N LEU A 206 -34.97 -15.23 -9.47
CA LEU A 206 -34.47 -15.54 -10.80
C LEU A 206 -33.68 -16.86 -10.77
N PRO A 207 -34.00 -17.86 -11.63
CA PRO A 207 -33.37 -19.16 -11.62
C PRO A 207 -32.02 -19.17 -12.36
N ILE A 208 -31.09 -18.33 -11.92
CA ILE A 208 -29.80 -18.14 -12.61
C ILE A 208 -28.76 -19.16 -12.13
N PHE A 209 -28.84 -19.55 -10.86
CA PHE A 209 -27.85 -20.41 -10.21
C PHE A 209 -28.52 -21.68 -9.70
N SER A 210 -27.97 -22.84 -10.10
CA SER A 210 -28.53 -24.16 -9.77
C SER A 210 -28.54 -24.43 -8.25
N ASN A 211 -27.52 -23.95 -7.54
CA ASN A 211 -27.32 -24.23 -6.12
C ASN A 211 -28.34 -23.53 -5.20
N ASN A 212 -28.94 -22.42 -5.65
CA ASN A 212 -29.79 -21.57 -4.82
C ASN A 212 -31.29 -21.75 -5.10
N LEU A 213 -31.63 -22.74 -5.94
CA LEU A 213 -33.02 -23.04 -6.33
C LEU A 213 -33.79 -23.82 -5.26
N THR A 214 -33.11 -24.65 -4.46
CA THR A 214 -33.70 -25.48 -3.41
C THR A 214 -33.12 -25.10 -2.04
N ILE A 215 -33.89 -24.36 -1.24
CA ILE A 215 -33.51 -23.98 0.13
C ILE A 215 -34.47 -24.68 1.08
N GLU A 216 -33.96 -25.65 1.84
CA GLU A 216 -34.73 -26.33 2.87
C GLU A 216 -34.68 -25.57 4.20
N PRO A 217 -35.79 -25.52 4.97
CA PRO A 217 -35.80 -24.89 6.28
C PRO A 217 -34.92 -25.68 7.25
N SER A 218 -33.94 -25.00 7.86
CA SER A 218 -33.13 -25.61 8.91
C SER A 218 -33.99 -25.87 10.16
N PRO A 219 -33.76 -26.97 10.89
CA PRO A 219 -34.45 -27.21 12.14
C PRO A 219 -34.19 -26.03 13.09
N LYS A 220 -35.24 -25.52 13.75
CA LYS A 220 -35.09 -24.48 14.77
C LYS A 220 -34.12 -25.01 15.83
N ARG A 221 -33.04 -24.28 16.13
CA ARG A 221 -32.12 -24.64 17.22
C ARG A 221 -32.92 -24.91 18.48
N CYS A 222 -32.95 -26.16 18.95
CA CYS A 222 -33.41 -26.48 20.29
C CYS A 222 -32.44 -25.79 21.27
N HIS A 223 -32.96 -25.34 22.42
CA HIS A 223 -32.16 -24.65 23.44
C HIS A 223 -30.93 -25.45 23.95
N ASP A 224 -30.82 -26.74 23.59
CA ASP A 224 -29.78 -27.67 24.01
C ASP A 224 -28.68 -27.96 22.96
N SER A 225 -28.79 -27.48 21.71
CA SER A 225 -27.74 -27.69 20.70
C SER A 225 -26.67 -26.59 20.76
N LEU A 226 -25.96 -26.51 21.89
CA LEU A 226 -24.79 -25.62 22.04
C LEU A 226 -23.64 -26.15 21.18
N THR A 227 -22.91 -25.25 20.54
CA THR A 227 -21.69 -25.61 19.80
C THR A 227 -20.60 -26.09 20.77
N ALA A 228 -19.65 -26.91 20.29
CA ALA A 228 -18.55 -27.42 21.12
C ALA A 228 -17.79 -26.30 21.85
N ASN A 229 -17.54 -25.18 21.17
CA ASN A 229 -16.81 -24.04 21.72
C ASN A 229 -17.64 -23.28 22.78
N GLU A 230 -18.96 -23.21 22.65
CA GLU A 230 -19.84 -22.63 23.68
C GLU A 230 -19.87 -23.48 24.95
N ILE A 231 -19.82 -24.80 24.81
CA ILE A 231 -19.72 -25.72 25.95
C ILE A 231 -18.39 -25.52 26.67
N GLU A 232 -17.29 -25.43 25.93
CA GLU A 232 -15.96 -25.16 26.51
C GLU A 232 -15.88 -23.79 27.18
N LEU A 233 -16.47 -22.75 26.60
CA LEU A 233 -16.55 -21.44 27.21
C LEU A 233 -17.31 -21.49 28.55
N LYS A 234 -18.47 -22.16 28.60
CA LYS A 234 -19.23 -22.31 29.85
C LYS A 234 -18.44 -23.07 30.92
N LYS A 235 -17.71 -24.12 30.55
CA LYS A 235 -16.81 -24.85 31.46
C LYS A 235 -15.73 -23.93 32.03
N LEU A 236 -15.14 -23.08 31.19
CA LEU A 236 -14.07 -22.16 31.57
C LEU A 236 -14.61 -21.03 32.45
N VAL A 237 -15.77 -20.46 32.13
CA VAL A 237 -16.44 -19.47 33.00
C VAL A 237 -16.74 -20.07 34.38
N HIS A 238 -17.19 -21.32 34.44
CA HIS A 238 -17.46 -22.00 35.70
C HIS A 238 -16.18 -22.30 36.49
N SER A 239 -15.09 -22.70 35.83
CA SER A 239 -13.83 -22.99 36.53
C SER A 239 -13.16 -21.76 37.14
N PHE A 240 -13.40 -20.58 36.58
CA PHE A 240 -12.78 -19.32 37.03
C PHE A 240 -13.73 -18.40 37.81
N SER A 241 -14.97 -18.83 38.14
CA SER A 241 -15.95 -17.98 38.82
C SER A 241 -15.44 -17.40 40.15
N ASP A 242 -14.61 -18.18 40.85
CA ASP A 242 -14.16 -17.87 42.20
C ASP A 242 -12.86 -17.04 42.21
N ILE A 243 -12.16 -16.94 41.07
CA ILE A 243 -10.85 -16.28 40.95
C ILE A 243 -11.06 -14.85 40.44
N GLN A 244 -11.14 -13.86 41.34
CA GLN A 244 -11.13 -12.45 40.96
C GLN A 244 -9.68 -11.96 40.73
N PRO A 245 -9.42 -11.07 39.75
CA PRO A 245 -10.35 -10.38 38.84
C PRO A 245 -10.70 -11.17 37.56
N VAL A 246 -10.05 -12.32 37.32
CA VAL A 246 -10.12 -13.06 36.05
C VAL A 246 -11.53 -13.58 35.74
N GLY A 247 -12.23 -14.17 36.71
CA GLY A 247 -13.55 -14.74 36.54
C GLY A 247 -14.59 -13.75 36.00
N THR A 248 -14.61 -12.55 36.58
CA THR A 248 -15.50 -11.45 36.15
C THR A 248 -15.23 -11.03 34.71
N LEU A 249 -13.96 -10.98 34.30
CA LEU A 249 -13.56 -10.58 32.95
C LEU A 249 -13.78 -11.69 31.92
N VAL A 250 -13.51 -12.95 32.29
CA VAL A 250 -13.81 -14.12 31.46
C VAL A 250 -15.30 -14.22 31.18
N ALA A 251 -16.16 -13.91 32.15
CA ALA A 251 -17.61 -13.87 31.95
C ALA A 251 -18.08 -12.81 30.92
N LEU A 252 -17.25 -11.81 30.59
CA LEU A 252 -17.54 -10.82 29.55
C LEU A 252 -17.12 -11.27 28.14
N CYS A 253 -16.29 -12.31 28.02
CA CYS A 253 -15.86 -12.83 26.74
C CYS A 253 -17.02 -13.55 26.03
N LYS A 254 -17.17 -13.27 24.72
CA LYS A 254 -18.20 -13.91 23.90
C LYS A 254 -17.76 -15.26 23.34
N THR A 255 -16.46 -15.41 23.10
CA THR A 255 -15.86 -16.54 22.40
C THR A 255 -14.84 -17.25 23.29
N TYR A 256 -14.67 -18.56 23.07
CA TYR A 256 -13.73 -19.37 23.83
C TYR A 256 -12.28 -18.91 23.57
N CYS A 257 -11.98 -18.57 22.32
CA CYS A 257 -10.69 -18.01 21.93
C CYS A 257 -10.33 -16.73 22.71
N GLN A 258 -11.28 -15.81 22.91
CA GLN A 258 -11.05 -14.59 23.70
C GLN A 258 -10.73 -14.92 25.16
N ALA A 259 -11.50 -15.82 25.78
CA ALA A 259 -11.28 -16.24 27.16
C ALA A 259 -9.90 -16.88 27.35
N LYS A 260 -9.49 -17.77 26.43
CA LYS A 260 -8.17 -18.41 26.45
C LYS A 260 -7.01 -17.41 26.35
N VAL A 261 -7.12 -16.44 25.44
CA VAL A 261 -6.11 -15.37 25.28
C VAL A 261 -6.05 -14.51 26.54
N LEU A 262 -7.20 -14.16 27.11
CA LEU A 262 -7.29 -13.37 28.33
C LEU A 262 -6.61 -14.08 29.52
N CYS A 263 -6.95 -15.34 29.78
CA CYS A 263 -6.34 -16.12 30.87
C CYS A 263 -4.82 -16.25 30.72
N LYS A 264 -4.32 -16.57 29.53
CA LYS A 264 -2.87 -16.67 29.28
C LYS A 264 -2.15 -15.33 29.39
N SER A 265 -2.79 -14.25 28.97
CA SER A 265 -2.23 -12.90 29.10
C SER A 265 -2.09 -12.50 30.57
N PHE A 266 -3.08 -12.85 31.41
CA PHE A 266 -3.01 -12.60 32.84
C PHE A 266 -1.87 -13.36 33.53
N GLU A 267 -1.62 -14.61 33.14
CA GLU A 267 -0.50 -15.39 33.68
C GLU A 267 0.87 -14.73 33.40
N GLN A 268 1.01 -14.04 32.26
CA GLN A 268 2.23 -13.31 31.91
C GLN A 268 2.33 -11.97 32.67
N VAL A 269 1.24 -11.20 32.74
CA VAL A 269 1.21 -9.91 33.44
C VAL A 269 1.42 -10.07 34.95
N SER A 270 0.99 -11.19 35.53
CA SER A 270 1.19 -11.47 36.96
C SER A 270 2.65 -11.75 37.35
N LYS A 271 3.56 -11.97 36.38
CA LYS A 271 4.98 -12.26 36.66
C LYS A 271 5.78 -10.95 36.76
N PRO A 272 6.33 -10.60 37.94
CA PRO A 272 6.87 -9.26 38.22
C PRO A 272 8.15 -8.89 37.46
N ASP A 273 8.88 -9.85 36.89
CA ASP A 273 10.14 -9.62 36.14
C ASP A 273 10.04 -9.90 34.63
N SER A 274 8.83 -10.05 34.07
CA SER A 274 8.68 -10.52 32.69
C SER A 274 8.86 -9.40 31.66
N ARG A 275 10.05 -9.30 31.07
CA ARG A 275 10.27 -8.57 29.82
C ARG A 275 9.65 -9.34 28.64
N SER A 276 8.34 -9.49 28.58
CA SER A 276 7.66 -10.33 27.59
C SER A 276 7.05 -9.53 26.44
N VAL A 277 7.08 -10.13 25.24
CA VAL A 277 6.34 -9.61 24.08
C VAL A 277 5.20 -10.58 23.78
N ILE A 278 3.98 -10.06 23.74
CA ILE A 278 2.77 -10.85 23.51
C ILE A 278 2.17 -10.40 22.19
N ALA A 279 2.21 -11.26 21.19
CA ALA A 279 1.69 -10.98 19.85
C ALA A 279 0.30 -11.62 19.67
N ILE A 280 -0.74 -10.81 19.52
CA ILE A 280 -2.11 -11.22 19.23
C ILE A 280 -2.39 -10.95 17.75
N THR A 281 -2.54 -12.02 16.99
CA THR A 281 -2.86 -11.98 15.56
C THR A 281 -4.32 -12.37 15.37
N ALA A 282 -5.05 -11.64 14.53
CA ALA A 282 -6.40 -12.06 14.15
C ALA A 282 -6.84 -11.43 12.84
N SER A 283 -7.80 -12.08 12.18
CA SER A 283 -8.59 -11.42 11.15
C SER A 283 -9.42 -10.28 11.76
N ARG A 284 -9.98 -9.44 10.88
CA ARG A 284 -10.86 -8.36 11.32
C ARG A 284 -12.20 -8.94 11.82
N GLY A 285 -12.87 -8.22 12.73
CA GLY A 285 -14.17 -8.66 13.27
C GLY A 285 -14.10 -9.79 14.30
N ARG A 286 -12.89 -10.18 14.76
CA ARG A 286 -12.66 -11.24 15.78
C ARG A 286 -12.53 -10.70 17.22
N GLY A 287 -12.69 -9.39 17.42
CA GLY A 287 -12.76 -8.77 18.75
C GLY A 287 -11.43 -8.44 19.43
N LYS A 288 -10.33 -8.23 18.67
CA LYS A 288 -9.00 -7.89 19.21
C LYS A 288 -8.98 -6.70 20.17
N SER A 289 -9.45 -5.54 19.75
CA SER A 289 -9.43 -4.31 20.56
C SER A 289 -10.28 -4.46 21.83
N ALA A 290 -11.38 -5.23 21.76
CA ALA A 290 -12.19 -5.58 22.92
C ALA A 290 -11.44 -6.47 23.91
N THR A 291 -10.75 -7.51 23.43
CA THR A 291 -9.92 -8.39 24.26
C THR A 291 -8.76 -7.64 24.91
N LEU A 292 -8.09 -6.76 24.17
CA LEU A 292 -7.05 -5.88 24.71
C LEU A 292 -7.59 -4.96 25.81
N GLY A 293 -8.76 -4.33 25.60
CA GLY A 293 -9.39 -3.50 26.62
C GLY A 293 -9.70 -4.26 27.91
N LEU A 294 -10.19 -5.51 27.80
CA LEU A 294 -10.42 -6.39 28.95
C LEU A 294 -9.12 -6.78 29.67
N ILE A 295 -8.07 -7.13 28.94
CA ILE A 295 -6.75 -7.44 29.52
C ILE A 295 -6.24 -6.25 30.34
N ILE A 296 -6.36 -5.03 29.81
CA ILE A 296 -5.89 -3.82 30.47
C ILE A 296 -6.72 -3.50 31.72
N SER A 297 -8.04 -3.69 31.68
CA SER A 297 -8.88 -3.52 32.87
C SER A 297 -8.47 -4.44 34.02
N GLY A 298 -8.05 -5.67 33.74
CA GLY A 298 -7.51 -6.55 34.79
C GLY A 298 -6.07 -6.26 35.16
N ALA A 299 -5.22 -5.77 34.25
CA ALA A 299 -3.87 -5.33 34.57
C ALA A 299 -3.89 -4.16 35.57
N ILE A 300 -4.84 -3.21 35.38
CA ILE A 300 -5.12 -2.14 36.35
C ILE A 300 -5.48 -2.74 37.71
N SER A 301 -6.31 -3.79 37.76
CA SER A 301 -6.65 -4.47 39.00
C SER A 301 -5.48 -5.21 39.65
N LEU A 302 -4.48 -5.66 38.87
CA LEU A 302 -3.23 -6.25 39.38
C LEU A 302 -2.22 -5.21 39.87
N GLY A 303 -2.46 -3.92 39.59
CA GLY A 303 -1.69 -2.80 40.12
C GLY A 303 -0.66 -2.20 39.17
N THR A 304 -0.75 -2.41 37.85
CA THR A 304 0.11 -1.73 36.88
C THR A 304 -0.18 -0.23 36.84
N SER A 305 0.83 0.62 37.01
CA SER A 305 0.68 2.08 37.15
C SER A 305 0.58 2.82 35.81
N ASN A 306 1.62 2.72 34.99
CA ASN A 306 1.74 3.50 33.75
C ASN A 306 1.53 2.62 32.53
N ILE A 307 0.36 2.76 31.90
CA ILE A 307 -0.05 2.02 30.71
C ILE A 307 -0.16 2.98 29.53
N TYR A 308 0.60 2.72 28.46
CA TYR A 308 0.49 3.48 27.21
C TYR A 308 -0.14 2.64 26.11
N VAL A 309 -0.99 3.28 25.32
CA VAL A 309 -1.67 2.67 24.18
C VAL A 309 -1.27 3.41 22.92
N VAL A 310 -0.68 2.68 21.98
CA VAL A 310 -0.20 3.19 20.70
C VAL A 310 -1.10 2.66 19.60
N ALA A 311 -1.58 3.57 18.74
CA ALA A 311 -2.36 3.26 17.55
C ALA A 311 -2.02 4.29 16.46
N PRO A 312 -2.24 3.98 15.17
CA PRO A 312 -1.97 4.94 14.09
C PRO A 312 -2.85 6.20 14.16
N SER A 313 -4.07 6.06 14.70
CA SER A 313 -4.99 7.17 14.94
C SER A 313 -5.81 6.93 16.22
N PRO A 314 -6.26 7.99 16.91
CA PRO A 314 -7.07 7.86 18.12
C PRO A 314 -8.48 7.30 17.84
N GLU A 315 -8.98 7.42 16.61
CA GLU A 315 -10.29 6.88 16.21
C GLU A 315 -10.37 5.35 16.33
N ASN A 316 -9.25 4.65 16.09
CA ASN A 316 -9.20 3.19 16.18
C ASN A 316 -9.40 2.69 17.62
N LEU A 317 -9.13 3.54 18.62
CA LEU A 317 -9.15 3.17 20.04
C LEU A 317 -10.52 3.36 20.71
N ILE A 318 -11.55 3.78 19.98
CA ILE A 318 -12.90 3.96 20.55
C ILE A 318 -13.38 2.66 21.22
N THR A 319 -13.29 1.55 20.49
CA THR A 319 -13.71 0.23 21.02
C THR A 319 -12.80 -0.26 22.14
N PHE A 320 -11.50 0.00 22.05
CA PHE A 320 -10.56 -0.35 23.11
C PHE A 320 -10.93 0.33 24.44
N PHE A 321 -11.12 1.65 24.44
CA PHE A 321 -11.47 2.40 25.65
C PHE A 321 -12.87 2.04 26.19
N GLU A 322 -13.84 1.76 25.30
CA GLU A 322 -15.17 1.28 25.70
C GLU A 322 -15.09 -0.02 26.52
N PHE A 323 -14.25 -0.97 26.11
CA PHE A 323 -14.07 -2.23 26.82
C PHE A 323 -13.19 -2.10 28.07
N VAL A 324 -12.25 -1.15 28.12
CA VAL A 324 -11.56 -0.80 29.38
C VAL A 324 -12.56 -0.31 30.42
N ILE A 325 -13.46 0.61 30.03
CA ILE A 325 -14.49 1.15 30.92
C ILE A 325 -15.46 0.05 31.36
N THR A 326 -15.92 -0.78 30.43
CA THR A 326 -16.84 -1.89 30.72
C THR A 326 -16.21 -2.90 31.69
N GLY A 327 -14.94 -3.23 31.50
CA GLY A 327 -14.18 -4.09 32.41
C GLY A 327 -14.04 -3.49 33.81
N LEU A 328 -13.65 -2.21 33.91
CA LEU A 328 -13.53 -1.48 35.18
C LEU A 328 -14.86 -1.44 35.95
N GLN A 329 -15.96 -1.10 35.27
CA GLN A 329 -17.30 -1.09 35.88
C GLN A 329 -17.69 -2.46 36.44
N LYS A 330 -17.38 -3.54 35.71
CA LYS A 330 -17.67 -4.90 36.16
C LYS A 330 -16.78 -5.37 37.31
N LEU A 331 -15.55 -4.86 37.41
CA LEU A 331 -14.67 -5.04 38.55
C LEU A 331 -15.05 -4.15 39.75
N GLY A 332 -16.15 -3.37 39.66
CA GLY A 332 -16.66 -2.53 40.75
C GLY A 332 -15.94 -1.18 40.89
N TYR A 333 -15.30 -0.68 39.83
CA TYR A 333 -14.79 0.68 39.77
C TYR A 333 -15.89 1.64 39.33
N ASN A 334 -16.07 2.73 40.08
CA ASN A 334 -17.11 3.72 39.81
C ASN A 334 -16.56 4.95 39.07
N GLU A 335 -17.31 5.43 38.07
CA GLU A 335 -16.95 6.64 37.31
C GLU A 335 -16.93 7.88 38.22
N LYS A 336 -15.99 8.79 38.01
CA LYS A 336 -15.73 10.05 38.76
C LYS A 336 -15.19 9.89 40.18
N THR A 337 -15.39 8.74 40.82
CA THR A 337 -14.87 8.45 42.16
C THR A 337 -13.55 7.69 42.07
N ASP A 338 -13.56 6.55 41.37
CA ASP A 338 -12.39 5.69 41.23
C ASP A 338 -11.57 6.00 39.98
N TYR A 339 -12.20 6.54 38.92
CA TYR A 339 -11.54 6.93 37.69
C TYR A 339 -12.18 8.15 36.98
N GLU A 340 -11.35 8.93 36.29
CA GLU A 340 -11.73 10.10 35.49
C GLU A 340 -11.34 9.92 34.02
N ILE A 341 -12.24 10.29 33.10
CA ILE A 341 -12.04 10.18 31.65
C ILE A 341 -11.70 11.56 31.08
N GLN A 342 -10.52 11.68 30.46
CA GLN A 342 -10.14 12.88 29.72
C GLN A 342 -10.44 12.70 28.23
N LYS A 343 -11.15 13.68 27.65
CA LYS A 343 -11.51 13.69 26.24
C LYS A 343 -10.90 14.91 25.56
N SER A 344 -10.25 14.71 24.42
CA SER A 344 -9.81 15.79 23.54
C SER A 344 -10.75 15.90 22.34
N SER A 345 -10.87 17.11 21.79
CA SER A 345 -11.62 17.35 20.55
C SER A 345 -10.64 17.26 19.38
N HIS A 346 -10.71 16.19 18.60
CA HIS A 346 -10.04 16.08 17.30
C HIS A 346 -11.12 15.95 16.23
N ASP A 347 -11.04 16.76 15.18
CA ASP A 347 -11.88 16.62 13.98
C ASP A 347 -13.41 16.58 14.25
N ASN A 348 -13.88 17.49 15.11
CA ASN A 348 -15.27 17.59 15.57
C ASN A 348 -15.84 16.36 16.33
N GLN A 349 -15.00 15.38 16.69
CA GLN A 349 -15.37 14.26 17.57
C GLN A 349 -14.64 14.35 18.92
N LYS A 350 -15.36 14.11 20.01
CA LYS A 350 -14.78 14.02 21.36
C LYS A 350 -14.24 12.61 21.56
N LEU A 351 -12.93 12.43 21.41
CA LEU A 351 -12.24 11.15 21.57
C LEU A 351 -11.63 11.05 22.96
N ILE A 352 -11.62 9.83 23.52
CA ILE A 352 -10.98 9.54 24.81
C ILE A 352 -9.48 9.46 24.58
N THR A 353 -8.70 10.26 25.31
CA THR A 353 -7.23 10.26 25.23
C THR A 353 -6.56 9.67 26.45
N SER A 354 -7.16 9.85 27.63
CA SER A 354 -6.64 9.23 28.85
C SER A 354 -7.72 8.86 29.86
N ILE A 355 -7.42 7.86 30.67
CA ILE A 355 -8.18 7.45 31.84
C ILE A 355 -7.23 7.48 33.03
N LYS A 356 -7.56 8.31 34.03
CA LYS A 356 -6.83 8.40 35.29
C LYS A 356 -7.59 7.62 36.35
N ILE A 357 -6.93 6.72 37.06
CA ILE A 357 -7.53 5.86 38.09
C ILE A 357 -6.82 6.16 39.42
N THR A 358 -7.59 6.27 40.50
CA THR A 358 -7.09 6.69 41.83
C THR A 358 -7.45 5.74 42.96
N LYS A 359 -8.17 4.65 42.70
CA LYS A 359 -8.74 3.76 43.73
C LYS A 359 -7.72 3.13 44.68
N SER A 360 -6.69 2.46 44.16
CA SER A 360 -5.64 1.82 44.96
C SER A 360 -4.41 2.71 45.06
N HIS A 361 -3.90 3.12 43.90
CA HIS A 361 -2.87 4.13 43.72
C HIS A 361 -3.12 4.87 42.41
N ARG A 362 -2.31 5.88 42.09
CA ARG A 362 -2.45 6.64 40.84
C ARG A 362 -1.98 5.79 39.66
N GLN A 363 -2.94 5.36 38.84
CA GLN A 363 -2.71 4.61 37.61
C GLN A 363 -3.22 5.43 36.42
N ASN A 364 -2.54 5.36 35.28
CA ASN A 364 -2.89 6.13 34.09
C ASN A 364 -2.86 5.23 32.86
N VAL A 365 -3.94 5.28 32.08
CA VAL A 365 -4.00 4.75 30.71
C VAL A 365 -4.01 5.92 29.75
N GLN A 366 -2.99 6.05 28.90
CA GLN A 366 -2.84 7.19 28.01
C GLN A 366 -2.57 6.77 26.56
N TYR A 367 -3.22 7.43 25.62
CA TYR A 367 -2.85 7.33 24.21
C TYR A 367 -1.50 8.00 23.97
N LEU A 368 -0.62 7.30 23.24
CA LEU A 368 0.67 7.81 22.81
C LEU A 368 0.73 7.79 21.28
N ASP A 369 1.13 8.92 20.69
CA ASP A 369 1.43 9.00 19.26
C ASP A 369 2.65 8.11 18.96
N PRO A 370 2.62 7.23 17.94
CA PRO A 370 3.76 6.41 17.54
C PRO A 370 5.08 7.18 17.36
N ASN A 371 5.03 8.47 17.06
CA ASN A 371 6.23 9.30 16.88
C ASN A 371 6.89 9.73 18.21
N SER A 372 6.15 9.78 19.32
CA SER A 372 6.64 10.22 20.64
C SER A 372 7.12 9.06 21.51
N TYR A 373 7.97 8.20 20.95
CA TYR A 373 8.48 6.98 21.60
C TYR A 373 9.33 7.22 22.87
N GLU A 374 9.77 8.45 23.16
CA GLU A 374 10.61 8.72 24.34
C GLU A 374 9.84 8.50 25.65
N SER A 375 8.56 8.85 25.68
CA SER A 375 7.69 8.62 26.84
C SER A 375 7.43 7.12 27.09
N ALA A 376 7.60 6.28 26.07
CA ALA A 376 7.39 4.83 26.16
C ALA A 376 8.41 4.14 27.10
N TYR A 377 9.59 4.74 27.33
CA TYR A 377 10.60 4.15 28.21
C TYR A 377 10.21 4.16 29.69
N ASN A 378 9.30 5.06 30.10
CA ASN A 378 8.80 5.15 31.47
C ASN A 378 7.56 4.26 31.71
N ALA A 379 7.15 3.50 30.70
CA ALA A 379 6.00 2.61 30.76
C ALA A 379 6.33 1.31 31.50
N GLU A 380 5.36 0.78 32.26
CA GLU A 380 5.42 -0.60 32.74
C GLU A 380 4.81 -1.57 31.72
N LEU A 381 3.78 -1.10 31.00
CA LEU A 381 3.04 -1.87 30.01
C LEU A 381 2.68 -1.00 28.81
N ILE A 382 2.93 -1.51 27.61
CA ILE A 382 2.57 -0.86 26.35
C ILE A 382 1.66 -1.78 25.53
N VAL A 383 0.58 -1.21 24.99
CA VAL A 383 -0.30 -1.88 24.02
C VAL A 383 -0.17 -1.18 22.68
N CYS A 384 0.32 -1.88 21.67
CA CYS A 384 0.28 -1.45 20.28
C CYS A 384 -0.92 -2.10 19.60
N ASP A 385 -2.00 -1.35 19.37
CA ASP A 385 -3.15 -1.82 18.58
C ASP A 385 -2.90 -1.53 17.09
N GLU A 386 -3.15 -2.52 16.24
CA GLU A 386 -2.93 -2.45 14.80
C GLU A 386 -1.50 -2.07 14.40
N ALA A 387 -0.51 -2.73 15.03
CA ALA A 387 0.91 -2.51 14.78
C ALA A 387 1.34 -2.73 13.32
N ALA A 388 0.52 -3.45 12.54
CA ALA A 388 0.66 -3.59 11.10
C ALA A 388 0.67 -2.26 10.32
N ALA A 389 -0.07 -1.27 10.81
CA ALA A 389 -0.22 0.04 10.17
C ALA A 389 0.87 1.02 10.62
N ILE A 390 1.68 0.67 11.61
CA ILE A 390 2.77 1.49 12.14
C ILE A 390 4.07 1.09 11.44
N PRO A 391 4.90 2.05 10.99
CA PRO A 391 6.22 1.79 10.43
C PRO A 391 7.08 0.87 11.32
N LEU A 392 7.69 -0.16 10.73
CA LEU A 392 8.55 -1.12 11.45
C LEU A 392 9.63 -0.45 12.31
N PRO A 393 10.34 0.61 11.83
CA PRO A 393 11.36 1.26 12.64
C PRO A 393 10.80 1.91 13.91
N LEU A 394 9.56 2.40 13.89
CA LEU A 394 8.90 2.96 15.07
C LEU A 394 8.50 1.85 16.04
N VAL A 395 7.91 0.76 15.55
CA VAL A 395 7.60 -0.42 16.38
C VAL A 395 8.87 -0.96 17.05
N LYS A 396 10.00 -0.96 16.33
CA LYS A 396 11.30 -1.35 16.90
C LYS A 396 11.76 -0.46 18.05
N LYS A 397 11.52 0.84 17.97
CA LYS A 397 11.85 1.79 19.05
C LYS A 397 10.93 1.65 20.27
N LEU A 398 9.72 1.09 20.08
CA LEU A 398 8.79 0.84 21.18
C LEU A 398 9.13 -0.43 21.97
N VAL A 399 9.93 -1.35 21.43
CA VAL A 399 10.38 -2.53 22.20
C VAL A 399 11.43 -2.09 23.21
N GLY A 400 11.06 -2.10 24.49
CA GLY A 400 11.93 -1.70 25.61
C GLY A 400 11.87 -2.67 26.80
N PRO A 401 12.37 -2.27 27.98
CA PRO A 401 12.41 -3.08 29.19
C PRO A 401 11.05 -3.12 29.93
N HIS A 402 9.96 -3.34 29.20
CA HIS A 402 8.57 -3.37 29.69
C HIS A 402 7.77 -4.50 29.02
N ILE A 403 6.55 -4.77 29.48
CA ILE A 403 5.64 -5.73 28.82
C ILE A 403 5.04 -5.06 27.59
N LEU A 404 5.15 -5.71 26.43
CA LEU A 404 4.62 -5.18 25.17
C LEU A 404 3.57 -6.13 24.59
N PHE A 405 2.33 -5.64 24.49
CA PHE A 405 1.26 -6.27 23.73
C PHE A 405 1.26 -5.71 22.31
N ILE A 406 1.33 -6.60 21.32
CA ILE A 406 1.27 -6.26 19.90
C ILE A 406 0.02 -6.90 19.31
N SER A 407 -0.88 -6.08 18.80
CA SER A 407 -2.07 -6.51 18.05
C SER A 407 -1.84 -6.28 16.56
N SER A 408 -2.25 -7.24 15.71
CA SER A 408 -2.10 -7.11 14.26
C SER A 408 -3.24 -7.78 13.47
N THR A 409 -3.77 -7.12 12.43
CA THR A 409 -4.62 -7.76 11.40
C THR A 409 -3.80 -8.59 10.42
N VAL A 410 -4.22 -9.84 10.20
CA VAL A 410 -3.57 -10.73 9.22
C VAL A 410 -4.36 -10.78 7.91
N ASN A 411 -5.68 -10.98 7.98
CA ASN A 411 -6.56 -11.12 6.83
C ASN A 411 -7.57 -9.95 6.79
N GLY A 412 -7.17 -8.79 6.27
CA GLY A 412 -8.01 -7.59 6.25
C GLY A 412 -7.81 -6.70 5.03
N TYR A 413 -8.88 -6.04 4.60
CA TYR A 413 -8.93 -5.14 3.43
C TYR A 413 -8.20 -3.80 3.63
N GLU A 414 -7.82 -3.44 4.86
CA GLU A 414 -7.01 -2.25 5.16
C GLU A 414 -5.56 -2.41 4.70
N GLY A 415 -5.20 -3.63 4.33
CA GLY A 415 -4.09 -3.92 3.46
C GLY A 415 -2.73 -3.92 4.14
N THR A 416 -2.69 -3.85 5.46
CA THR A 416 -1.48 -3.91 6.25
C THR A 416 -1.56 -5.13 7.14
N GLY A 417 -0.59 -6.05 7.08
CA GLY A 417 -0.26 -6.75 8.32
C GLY A 417 0.31 -8.14 8.27
N ARG A 418 0.11 -8.99 7.26
CA ARG A 418 0.71 -10.35 7.31
C ARG A 418 2.22 -10.35 7.09
N SER A 419 2.71 -9.75 6.02
CA SER A 419 4.16 -9.74 5.72
C SER A 419 4.94 -8.98 6.78
N LEU A 420 4.38 -7.90 7.34
CA LEU A 420 4.98 -7.13 8.44
C LEU A 420 4.91 -7.88 9.77
N SER A 421 3.76 -8.43 10.16
CA SER A 421 3.65 -9.20 11.40
C SER A 421 4.53 -10.44 11.35
N LEU A 422 4.56 -11.18 10.25
CA LEU A 422 5.43 -12.34 10.09
C LEU A 422 6.91 -11.94 10.09
N LYS A 423 7.30 -10.84 9.44
CA LYS A 423 8.68 -10.34 9.50
C LYS A 423 9.04 -9.89 10.92
N LEU A 424 8.17 -9.15 11.60
CA LEU A 424 8.38 -8.69 12.97
C LEU A 424 8.47 -9.87 13.95
N ILE A 425 7.53 -10.81 13.86
CA ILE A 425 7.48 -12.04 14.66
C ILE A 425 8.73 -12.90 14.37
N LYS A 426 9.12 -13.04 13.10
CA LYS A 426 10.34 -13.74 12.71
C LYS A 426 11.60 -13.06 13.25
N GLU A 427 11.70 -11.73 13.15
CA GLU A 427 12.82 -10.96 13.71
C GLU A 427 12.89 -11.05 15.24
N LEU A 428 11.73 -11.02 15.91
CA LEU A 428 11.62 -11.22 17.37
C LEU A 428 12.01 -12.65 17.76
N ARG A 429 11.59 -13.66 16.99
CA ARG A 429 11.93 -15.08 17.20
C ARG A 429 13.40 -15.37 16.98
N GLU A 430 13.99 -14.79 15.94
CA GLU A 430 15.42 -14.93 15.62
C GLU A 430 16.32 -14.09 16.54
N GLY A 431 15.74 -13.20 17.35
CA GLY A 431 16.49 -12.30 18.23
C GLY A 431 17.31 -11.26 17.48
N SER A 432 17.00 -11.01 16.20
CA SER A 432 17.71 -10.08 15.31
C SER A 432 17.32 -8.61 15.56
N PHE A 433 16.62 -8.33 16.66
CA PHE A 433 16.11 -7.02 17.01
C PHE A 433 17.20 -6.01 17.39
N SER A 434 18.42 -6.48 17.65
CA SER A 434 19.59 -5.64 17.91
C SER A 434 20.72 -5.98 16.94
N SER A 435 21.27 -4.97 16.27
CA SER A 435 22.61 -5.03 15.67
C SER A 435 23.69 -5.37 16.71
N ARG A 436 23.39 -5.18 18.01
CA ARG A 436 24.19 -5.71 19.10
C ARG A 436 23.89 -7.19 19.30
N LYS A 437 24.92 -8.02 19.20
CA LYS A 437 24.96 -9.35 19.84
C LYS A 437 24.85 -9.16 21.36
N LEU A 438 23.66 -8.85 21.87
CA LEU A 438 23.41 -8.85 23.31
C LEU A 438 23.34 -10.31 23.81
N PRO A 439 23.82 -10.57 25.03
CA PRO A 439 23.86 -11.91 25.61
C PRO A 439 22.45 -12.52 25.73
N ILE A 440 22.39 -13.85 25.72
CA ILE A 440 21.17 -14.69 25.70
C ILE A 440 20.13 -14.31 26.78
N ALA A 441 20.55 -13.65 27.86
CA ALA A 441 19.71 -13.17 28.96
C ALA A 441 18.77 -11.98 28.62
N THR A 442 18.94 -11.30 27.48
CA THR A 442 18.09 -10.16 27.06
C THR A 442 17.08 -10.53 25.96
N ARG A 443 16.82 -11.82 25.73
CA ARG A 443 15.76 -12.24 24.81
C ARG A 443 14.41 -12.07 25.48
N HIS A 444 13.55 -11.23 24.91
CA HIS A 444 12.16 -11.14 25.31
C HIS A 444 11.44 -12.46 24.95
N PRO A 445 10.89 -13.23 25.90
CA PRO A 445 10.03 -14.36 25.56
C PRO A 445 8.84 -13.86 24.74
N LEU A 446 8.71 -14.43 23.53
CA LEU A 446 7.62 -14.15 22.62
C LEU A 446 6.52 -15.19 22.83
N SER A 447 5.30 -14.73 23.10
CA SER A 447 4.12 -15.58 23.08
C SER A 447 3.17 -15.14 21.97
N GLU A 448 2.80 -16.09 21.11
CA GLU A 448 1.95 -15.83 19.95
C GLU A 448 0.55 -16.41 20.21
N PHE A 449 -0.47 -15.58 19.99
CA PHE A 449 -1.87 -15.95 20.10
C PHE A 449 -2.63 -15.59 18.82
N SER A 450 -3.53 -16.47 18.39
CA SER A 450 -4.38 -16.24 17.22
C SER A 450 -5.87 -16.27 17.60
N LEU A 451 -6.63 -15.24 17.25
CA LEU A 451 -8.10 -15.25 17.37
C LEU A 451 -8.72 -15.60 16.01
N ILE A 452 -9.43 -16.74 15.98
CA ILE A 452 -10.06 -17.28 14.76
C ILE A 452 -11.58 -17.07 14.81
N GLU A 453 -12.22 -17.31 15.95
CA GLU A 453 -13.68 -17.15 16.16
C GLU A 453 -14.16 -15.70 15.96
N SER A 454 -15.22 -15.49 15.18
CA SER A 454 -15.86 -14.19 14.97
C SER A 454 -16.79 -13.84 16.12
N ILE A 455 -16.84 -12.55 16.47
CA ILE A 455 -17.76 -12.05 17.49
C ILE A 455 -19.09 -11.54 16.91
N ARG A 456 -19.17 -11.35 15.58
CA ARG A 456 -20.32 -10.77 14.88
C ARG A 456 -21.28 -11.81 14.32
N TYR A 457 -20.75 -12.90 13.79
CA TYR A 457 -21.48 -13.98 13.13
C TYR A 457 -20.86 -15.33 13.52
N ALA A 458 -21.59 -16.44 13.31
CA ALA A 458 -21.11 -17.78 13.63
C ALA A 458 -20.01 -18.26 12.66
N GLU A 459 -19.26 -19.28 13.08
CA GLU A 459 -18.24 -19.91 12.23
C GLU A 459 -18.88 -20.61 11.02
N GLY A 460 -18.18 -20.57 9.88
CA GLY A 460 -18.66 -21.20 8.65
C GLY A 460 -19.72 -20.40 7.89
N ASP A 461 -19.81 -19.09 8.13
CA ASP A 461 -20.74 -18.22 7.41
C ASP A 461 -20.44 -18.20 5.89
N PRO A 462 -21.38 -18.66 5.04
CA PRO A 462 -21.14 -18.80 3.60
C PRO A 462 -20.90 -17.47 2.89
N VAL A 463 -21.50 -16.37 3.38
CA VAL A 463 -21.24 -15.03 2.83
C VAL A 463 -19.81 -14.58 3.13
N GLU A 464 -19.24 -14.98 4.28
CA GLU A 464 -17.83 -14.72 4.57
C GLU A 464 -16.92 -15.52 3.66
N ALA A 465 -17.16 -16.82 3.55
CA ALA A 465 -16.36 -17.72 2.73
C ALA A 465 -16.37 -17.31 1.26
N TRP A 466 -17.54 -16.92 0.74
CA TRP A 466 -17.66 -16.38 -0.61
C TRP A 466 -16.86 -15.08 -0.78
N LEU A 467 -16.99 -14.13 0.15
CA LEU A 467 -16.28 -12.85 0.07
C LEU A 467 -14.77 -13.03 0.14
N ASN A 468 -14.29 -13.92 1.01
CA ASN A 468 -12.87 -14.22 1.14
C ASN A 468 -12.33 -14.91 -0.12
N ARG A 469 -13.10 -15.82 -0.73
CA ARG A 469 -12.74 -16.46 -2.01
C ARG A 469 -12.68 -15.47 -3.16
N LEU A 470 -13.72 -14.64 -3.31
CA LEU A 470 -13.80 -13.60 -4.34
C LEU A 470 -12.61 -12.62 -4.24
N LEU A 471 -12.24 -12.23 -3.02
CA LEU A 471 -11.14 -11.28 -2.78
C LEU A 471 -9.77 -11.97 -2.60
N CYS A 472 -9.69 -13.29 -2.75
CA CYS A 472 -8.48 -14.11 -2.58
C CYS A 472 -7.80 -13.92 -1.21
N MET A 473 -8.59 -13.86 -0.12
CA MET A 473 -8.10 -13.66 1.26
C MET A 473 -7.88 -14.98 2.04
N ASP A 474 -8.33 -16.13 1.51
CA ASP A 474 -8.31 -17.42 2.21
C ASP A 474 -6.91 -18.08 2.30
N GLU A 475 -6.20 -18.19 1.17
CA GLU A 475 -4.93 -18.94 1.08
C GLU A 475 -3.69 -18.02 1.09
N LEU A 476 -3.46 -17.32 2.20
CA LEU A 476 -2.34 -16.39 2.34
C LEU A 476 -1.03 -17.05 2.84
N ASN A 477 -1.02 -18.37 3.06
CA ASN A 477 0.22 -19.13 3.20
C ASN A 477 0.64 -19.60 1.82
N VAL A 478 1.75 -19.08 1.30
CA VAL A 478 2.33 -19.64 0.07
C VAL A 478 2.73 -21.09 0.38
N PRO A 479 2.14 -22.09 -0.28
CA PRO A 479 2.48 -23.48 -0.02
C PRO A 479 3.96 -23.68 -0.30
N LYS A 480 4.64 -24.39 0.60
CA LYS A 480 6.06 -24.71 0.39
C LYS A 480 6.20 -25.47 -0.92
N ILE A 481 7.05 -24.96 -1.79
CA ILE A 481 7.35 -25.62 -3.06
C ILE A 481 8.14 -26.89 -2.72
N GLU A 482 7.67 -28.03 -3.22
CA GLU A 482 8.35 -29.31 -3.03
C GLU A 482 9.78 -29.23 -3.57
N ALA A 483 10.76 -29.79 -2.85
CA ALA A 483 12.16 -29.67 -3.22
C ALA A 483 12.49 -30.21 -4.63
N GLN A 484 11.65 -31.09 -5.18
CA GLN A 484 11.82 -31.69 -6.52
C GLN A 484 11.49 -30.72 -7.66
N THR A 485 10.67 -29.69 -7.44
CA THR A 485 10.33 -28.67 -8.46
C THR A 485 11.24 -27.45 -8.40
N LEU A 486 12.20 -27.41 -7.47
CA LEU A 486 13.14 -26.31 -7.33
C LEU A 486 14.30 -26.47 -8.33
N SER A 487 14.14 -25.89 -9.52
CA SER A 487 15.20 -25.81 -10.54
C SER A 487 16.16 -24.65 -10.28
N SER A 488 17.36 -24.75 -10.85
CA SER A 488 18.29 -23.61 -10.92
C SER A 488 17.59 -22.43 -11.58
N PRO A 489 17.84 -21.17 -11.14
CA PRO A 489 17.25 -19.98 -11.77
C PRO A 489 17.44 -19.93 -13.29
N VAL A 490 18.53 -20.50 -13.81
CA VAL A 490 18.84 -20.50 -15.24
C VAL A 490 17.79 -21.26 -16.06
N ASP A 491 17.29 -22.36 -15.52
CA ASP A 491 16.34 -23.26 -16.19
C ASP A 491 14.89 -22.77 -16.10
N CYS A 492 14.64 -21.68 -15.38
CA CYS A 492 13.30 -21.12 -15.25
C CYS A 492 12.94 -20.26 -16.47
N CYS A 493 11.70 -20.40 -16.94
CA CYS A 493 11.14 -19.64 -18.05
C CYS A 493 10.09 -18.65 -17.55
N LEU A 494 10.02 -17.50 -18.19
CA LEU A 494 9.05 -16.46 -17.89
C LEU A 494 7.86 -16.60 -18.87
N TYR A 495 6.65 -16.56 -18.33
CA TYR A 495 5.38 -16.72 -19.04
C TYR A 495 4.53 -15.46 -18.91
N TYR A 496 3.79 -15.14 -19.96
CA TYR A 496 2.75 -14.11 -19.95
C TYR A 496 1.42 -14.72 -19.50
N VAL A 497 0.71 -14.04 -18.59
CA VAL A 497 -0.59 -14.51 -18.09
C VAL A 497 -1.71 -13.80 -18.82
N ASN A 498 -2.57 -14.58 -19.48
CA ASN A 498 -3.74 -14.05 -20.14
C ASN A 498 -4.83 -13.70 -19.12
N ARG A 499 -5.13 -12.40 -18.97
CA ARG A 499 -6.05 -11.88 -17.95
C ARG A 499 -7.49 -12.31 -18.17
N ASP A 500 -7.96 -12.40 -19.41
CA ASP A 500 -9.35 -12.80 -19.70
C ASP A 500 -9.64 -14.21 -19.18
N THR A 501 -8.66 -15.11 -19.34
CA THR A 501 -8.75 -16.50 -18.89
C THR A 501 -8.54 -16.62 -17.38
N LEU A 502 -7.65 -15.80 -16.81
CA LEU A 502 -7.36 -15.76 -15.39
C LEU A 502 -8.61 -15.37 -14.57
N PHE A 503 -9.39 -14.41 -15.07
CA PHE A 503 -10.59 -13.91 -14.40
C PHE A 503 -11.90 -14.57 -14.88
N SER A 504 -11.82 -15.64 -15.69
CA SER A 504 -12.99 -16.39 -16.19
C SER A 504 -13.74 -17.22 -15.13
N TYR A 505 -13.25 -17.23 -13.88
CA TYR A 505 -13.79 -18.00 -12.76
C TYR A 505 -13.82 -19.53 -12.96
N HIS A 506 -12.93 -20.06 -13.82
CA HIS A 506 -12.70 -21.50 -13.91
C HIS A 506 -11.92 -22.02 -12.70
N LYS A 507 -12.23 -23.23 -12.19
CA LYS A 507 -11.63 -23.79 -10.96
C LYS A 507 -10.09 -23.80 -10.95
N ALA A 508 -9.46 -24.12 -12.09
CA ALA A 508 -7.99 -24.11 -12.19
C ALA A 508 -7.42 -22.68 -12.25
N ALA A 509 -8.11 -21.75 -12.94
CA ALA A 509 -7.71 -20.35 -13.03
C ALA A 509 -7.84 -19.65 -11.67
N GLU A 510 -8.89 -19.97 -10.90
CA GLU A 510 -9.12 -19.44 -9.57
C GLU A 510 -8.04 -19.91 -8.58
N ASN A 511 -7.65 -21.19 -8.60
CA ASN A 511 -6.52 -21.68 -7.80
C ASN A 511 -5.20 -20.97 -8.19
N PHE A 512 -4.94 -20.81 -9.50
CA PHE A 512 -3.77 -20.06 -9.96
C PHE A 512 -3.80 -18.58 -9.52
N LEU A 513 -4.97 -17.92 -9.60
CA LEU A 513 -5.18 -16.55 -9.14
C LEU A 513 -4.99 -16.40 -7.63
N GLN A 514 -5.43 -17.38 -6.84
CA GLN A 514 -5.20 -17.42 -5.39
C GLN A 514 -3.70 -17.54 -5.08
N LYS A 515 -2.98 -18.46 -5.72
CA LYS A 515 -1.51 -18.59 -5.58
C LYS A 515 -0.79 -17.28 -5.95
N LEU A 516 -1.18 -16.66 -7.06
CA LEU A 516 -0.60 -15.42 -7.56
C LEU A 516 -0.86 -14.23 -6.62
N THR A 517 -2.09 -14.11 -6.13
CA THR A 517 -2.47 -13.05 -5.18
C THR A 517 -1.81 -13.27 -3.83
N SER A 518 -1.74 -14.51 -3.34
CA SER A 518 -1.03 -14.90 -2.12
C SER A 518 0.45 -14.50 -2.18
N LEU A 519 1.09 -14.74 -3.32
CA LEU A 519 2.47 -14.34 -3.56
C LEU A 519 2.63 -12.81 -3.51
N PHE A 520 1.77 -12.04 -4.20
CA PHE A 520 1.79 -10.58 -4.12
C PHE A 520 1.54 -10.05 -2.69
N VAL A 521 0.62 -10.67 -1.95
CA VAL A 521 0.33 -10.27 -0.58
C VAL A 521 1.51 -10.53 0.35
N SER A 522 2.24 -11.62 0.12
CA SER A 522 3.40 -12.02 0.93
C SER A 522 4.63 -11.11 0.74
N SER A 523 4.87 -10.60 -0.47
CA SER A 523 6.07 -9.82 -0.79
C SER A 523 5.94 -8.33 -0.43
N HIS A 524 4.74 -7.76 -0.58
CA HIS A 524 4.50 -6.34 -0.40
C HIS A 524 4.09 -5.97 1.04
N TYR A 525 4.47 -4.75 1.47
CA TYR A 525 4.11 -4.22 2.79
C TYR A 525 2.64 -3.83 2.90
N LYS A 526 2.05 -3.35 1.79
CA LYS A 526 0.65 -2.96 1.73
C LYS A 526 -0.02 -3.48 0.47
N ASN A 527 -1.17 -4.14 0.62
CA ASN A 527 -1.99 -4.67 -0.46
C ASN A 527 -3.45 -4.35 -0.23
N SER A 528 -4.12 -3.68 -1.15
CA SER A 528 -5.56 -3.45 -1.04
C SER A 528 -6.33 -4.46 -1.92
N PRO A 529 -7.53 -4.90 -1.52
CA PRO A 529 -8.40 -5.67 -2.42
C PRO A 529 -8.70 -4.94 -3.74
N ASN A 530 -8.61 -3.61 -3.77
CA ASN A 530 -8.75 -2.82 -4.99
C ASN A 530 -7.64 -3.09 -6.01
N ASP A 531 -6.49 -3.60 -5.58
CA ASP A 531 -5.39 -3.96 -6.48
C ASP A 531 -5.78 -5.11 -7.42
N LEU A 532 -6.64 -6.01 -6.95
CA LEU A 532 -7.17 -7.11 -7.75
C LEU A 532 -8.04 -6.59 -8.89
N GLN A 533 -8.91 -5.61 -8.59
CA GLN A 533 -9.72 -4.92 -9.60
C GLN A 533 -8.84 -4.15 -10.59
N MET A 534 -7.81 -3.45 -10.10
CA MET A 534 -6.86 -2.76 -10.97
C MET A 534 -6.12 -3.73 -11.90
N MET A 535 -5.68 -4.89 -11.39
CA MET A 535 -5.02 -5.92 -12.20
C MET A 535 -5.95 -6.55 -13.24
N ALA A 536 -7.25 -6.68 -12.92
CA ALA A 536 -8.24 -7.25 -13.81
C ALA A 536 -8.61 -6.31 -14.96
N ASP A 537 -8.96 -5.07 -14.64
CA ASP A 537 -9.70 -4.21 -15.58
C ASP A 537 -8.83 -3.14 -16.25
N ALA A 538 -7.72 -2.70 -15.65
CA ALA A 538 -6.92 -1.63 -16.22
C ALA A 538 -6.12 -2.14 -17.43
N PRO A 539 -6.32 -1.60 -18.65
CA PRO A 539 -5.79 -2.18 -19.88
C PRO A 539 -4.26 -2.17 -19.91
N SER A 540 -3.63 -1.12 -19.38
CA SER A 540 -2.19 -0.94 -19.34
C SER A 540 -1.44 -1.95 -18.45
N HIS A 541 -2.14 -2.68 -17.58
CA HIS A 541 -1.51 -3.62 -16.65
C HIS A 541 -1.30 -5.00 -17.27
N HIS A 542 -0.10 -5.56 -17.12
CA HIS A 542 0.21 -6.92 -17.56
C HIS A 542 0.92 -7.70 -16.46
N VAL A 543 0.75 -9.02 -16.47
CA VAL A 543 1.30 -9.91 -15.45
C VAL A 543 2.16 -10.97 -16.10
N PHE A 544 3.38 -11.11 -15.58
CA PHE A 544 4.35 -12.12 -15.98
C PHE A 544 4.69 -13.00 -14.80
N VAL A 545 4.90 -14.29 -15.07
CA VAL A 545 5.13 -15.29 -14.02
C VAL A 545 6.31 -16.17 -14.40
N LEU A 546 7.25 -16.33 -13.48
CA LEU A 546 8.40 -17.21 -13.60
C LEU A 546 8.02 -18.60 -13.06
N LEU A 547 8.12 -19.59 -13.93
CA LEU A 547 7.80 -20.98 -13.63
C LEU A 547 9.01 -21.88 -13.90
N PRO A 548 9.15 -23.01 -13.17
CA PRO A 548 10.14 -24.02 -13.50
C PRO A 548 9.81 -24.65 -14.86
N SER A 549 10.83 -24.96 -15.68
CA SER A 549 10.66 -25.55 -17.02
C SER A 549 9.95 -26.92 -17.00
N HIS A 550 10.10 -27.69 -15.91
CA HIS A 550 9.49 -29.01 -15.73
C HIS A 550 8.35 -28.96 -14.69
N SER A 551 7.16 -28.51 -15.09
CA SER A 551 5.97 -28.62 -14.24
C SER A 551 5.02 -29.70 -14.80
N ALA A 552 5.07 -30.91 -14.22
CA ALA A 552 4.13 -31.99 -14.53
C ALA A 552 2.76 -31.83 -13.82
N LYS A 553 2.56 -30.73 -13.08
CA LYS A 553 1.32 -30.43 -12.34
C LYS A 553 0.33 -29.67 -13.23
N ILE A 554 -0.97 -29.95 -13.06
CA ILE A 554 -2.09 -29.25 -13.74
C ILE A 554 -2.07 -27.73 -13.47
N VAL A 555 -1.64 -27.32 -12.26
CA VAL A 555 -1.42 -25.92 -11.91
C VAL A 555 0.03 -25.76 -11.46
N PRO A 556 0.89 -25.04 -12.21
CA PRO A 556 2.29 -24.89 -11.87
C PRO A 556 2.46 -24.01 -10.62
N ASP A 557 3.53 -24.26 -9.86
CA ASP A 557 3.88 -23.47 -8.69
C ASP A 557 4.64 -22.21 -9.12
N ILE A 558 4.26 -21.06 -8.56
CA ILE A 558 4.78 -19.75 -8.95
C ILE A 558 6.01 -19.40 -8.13
N LEU A 559 7.17 -19.23 -8.79
CA LEU A 559 8.43 -18.85 -8.13
C LEU A 559 8.56 -17.33 -7.96
N CYS A 560 8.24 -16.59 -9.03
CA CYS A 560 8.26 -15.14 -9.06
C CYS A 560 7.13 -14.61 -9.94
N ALA A 561 6.49 -13.51 -9.55
CA ALA A 561 5.49 -12.80 -10.34
C ALA A 561 5.88 -11.33 -10.50
N ILE A 562 5.70 -10.78 -11.69
CA ILE A 562 5.96 -9.39 -12.03
C ILE A 562 4.68 -8.78 -12.59
N GLN A 563 4.24 -7.67 -12.00
CA GLN A 563 3.16 -6.84 -12.53
C GLN A 563 3.77 -5.58 -13.14
N ILE A 564 3.48 -5.34 -14.41
CA ILE A 564 3.90 -4.14 -15.13
C ILE A 564 2.69 -3.29 -15.51
N SER A 565 2.94 -2.02 -15.81
CA SER A 565 1.99 -1.04 -16.35
C SER A 565 2.67 -0.29 -17.47
N PHE A 566 2.09 -0.27 -18.67
CA PHE A 566 2.51 0.64 -19.73
C PHE A 566 2.14 2.07 -19.35
N GLU A 567 3.09 3.00 -19.51
CA GLU A 567 2.94 4.43 -19.21
C GLU A 567 3.57 5.26 -20.34
N GLY A 568 3.10 6.50 -20.54
CA GLY A 568 3.68 7.44 -21.50
C GLY A 568 2.88 7.59 -22.79
N GLY A 569 3.48 8.20 -23.82
CA GLY A 569 2.78 8.58 -25.05
C GLY A 569 1.73 9.67 -24.84
N ILE A 570 1.95 10.57 -23.91
CA ILE A 570 1.03 11.67 -23.57
C ILE A 570 1.15 12.77 -24.63
N SER A 571 0.03 13.36 -25.05
CA SER A 571 0.04 14.46 -26.03
C SER A 571 0.64 15.73 -25.43
N GLU A 572 1.34 16.52 -26.25
CA GLU A 572 1.98 17.76 -25.82
C GLU A 572 0.99 18.77 -25.25
N ASP A 573 -0.19 18.90 -25.87
CA ASP A 573 -1.23 19.84 -25.42
C ASP A 573 -1.71 19.50 -24.01
N THR A 574 -1.91 18.21 -23.71
CA THR A 574 -2.30 17.80 -22.35
C THR A 574 -1.16 18.05 -21.36
N LEU A 575 0.09 17.72 -21.72
CA LEU A 575 1.24 18.01 -20.84
C LEU A 575 1.34 19.50 -20.53
N ARG A 576 1.22 20.38 -21.53
CA ARG A 576 1.25 21.84 -21.35
C ARG A 576 0.14 22.34 -20.45
N ASP A 577 -1.09 21.89 -20.65
CA ASP A 577 -2.23 22.30 -19.85
C ASP A 577 -2.08 21.90 -18.38
N TYR A 578 -1.63 20.68 -18.11
CA TYR A 578 -1.45 20.17 -16.75
C TYR A 578 -0.21 20.76 -16.06
N LEU A 579 0.92 20.89 -16.78
CA LEU A 579 2.14 21.53 -16.26
C LEU A 579 1.87 23.02 -15.95
N GLY A 580 1.14 23.73 -16.83
CA GLY A 580 0.73 25.12 -16.62
C GLY A 580 -0.19 25.31 -15.41
N ARG A 581 -1.02 24.31 -15.09
CA ARG A 581 -1.90 24.31 -13.89
C ARG A 581 -1.20 23.77 -12.63
N GLY A 582 -0.02 23.17 -12.76
CA GLY A 582 0.65 22.44 -11.68
C GLY A 582 -0.13 21.22 -11.16
N GLU A 583 -1.12 20.75 -11.93
CA GLU A 583 -1.95 19.61 -11.58
C GLU A 583 -1.34 18.32 -12.16
N ARG A 584 -1.47 17.22 -11.43
CA ARG A 584 -1.06 15.90 -11.91
C ARG A 584 -2.23 15.27 -12.65
N GLY A 585 -1.98 14.84 -13.89
CA GLY A 585 -2.92 13.97 -14.58
C GLY A 585 -3.12 12.65 -13.82
N VAL A 586 -4.25 11.99 -14.06
CA VAL A 586 -4.58 10.70 -13.44
C VAL A 586 -3.95 9.56 -14.26
N GLY A 587 -3.29 8.60 -13.61
CA GLY A 587 -2.48 7.58 -14.29
C GLY A 587 -1.04 8.02 -14.57
N ASN A 588 -0.27 7.25 -15.35
CA ASN A 588 1.08 7.58 -15.86
C ASN A 588 2.03 8.22 -14.83
N LEU A 589 2.32 7.53 -13.74
CA LEU A 589 3.02 8.11 -12.59
C LEU A 589 4.42 8.64 -12.94
N ILE A 590 5.21 7.83 -13.69
CA ILE A 590 6.60 8.17 -13.98
C ILE A 590 6.68 9.36 -14.95
N PRO A 591 5.97 9.37 -16.10
CA PRO A 591 5.90 10.53 -16.99
C PRO A 591 5.58 11.84 -16.26
N TRP A 592 4.51 11.86 -15.44
CA TRP A 592 4.12 13.08 -14.73
C TRP A 592 5.16 13.57 -13.73
N ILE A 593 5.73 12.68 -12.91
CA ILE A 593 6.67 13.09 -11.87
C ILE A 593 7.98 13.58 -12.49
N ILE A 594 8.50 12.89 -13.50
CA ILE A 594 9.77 13.27 -14.13
C ILE A 594 9.58 14.57 -14.93
N SER A 595 8.52 14.68 -15.76
CA SER A 595 8.24 15.94 -16.48
C SER A 595 8.00 17.12 -15.52
N GLN A 596 7.32 16.92 -14.39
CA GLN A 596 7.15 17.98 -13.38
C GLN A 596 8.47 18.35 -12.69
N GLN A 597 9.35 17.38 -12.46
CA GLN A 597 10.59 17.56 -11.70
C GLN A 597 11.70 18.25 -12.49
N PHE A 598 11.76 17.97 -13.79
CA PHE A 598 12.73 18.55 -14.73
C PHE A 598 12.12 19.67 -15.58
N CYS A 599 10.81 19.90 -15.49
CA CYS A 599 10.06 20.87 -16.31
C CYS A 599 10.23 20.62 -17.82
N GLU A 600 10.33 19.36 -18.23
CA GLU A 600 10.53 18.96 -19.62
C GLU A 600 9.33 18.16 -20.18
N GLU A 601 8.84 18.59 -21.35
CA GLU A 601 7.74 17.95 -22.08
C GLU A 601 8.18 16.63 -22.76
N ASN A 602 9.43 16.58 -23.23
CA ASN A 602 9.98 15.49 -24.04
C ASN A 602 9.87 14.12 -23.37
N PHE A 603 10.07 14.06 -22.05
CA PHE A 603 9.99 12.79 -21.32
C PHE A 603 8.57 12.20 -21.31
N GLY A 604 7.54 13.03 -21.30
CA GLY A 604 6.14 12.57 -21.29
C GLY A 604 5.71 11.91 -22.61
N ARG A 605 6.41 12.19 -23.71
CA ARG A 605 6.22 11.56 -25.02
C ARG A 605 6.74 10.13 -25.08
N LEU A 606 7.81 9.83 -24.34
CA LEU A 606 8.44 8.51 -24.34
C LEU A 606 7.45 7.44 -23.82
N ARG A 607 7.49 6.25 -24.43
CA ARG A 607 6.69 5.11 -24.01
C ARG A 607 7.50 4.24 -23.06
N GLY A 608 7.08 4.17 -21.81
CA GLY A 608 7.75 3.43 -20.76
C GLY A 608 6.94 2.26 -20.24
N VAL A 609 7.64 1.33 -19.60
CA VAL A 609 7.02 0.30 -18.76
C VAL A 609 7.37 0.57 -17.32
N ARG A 610 6.36 0.75 -16.47
CA ARG A 610 6.52 0.78 -15.03
C ARG A 610 6.34 -0.61 -14.44
N VAL A 611 7.37 -1.15 -13.81
CA VAL A 611 7.23 -2.32 -12.93
C VAL A 611 6.54 -1.87 -11.66
N VAL A 612 5.26 -2.25 -11.52
CA VAL A 612 4.41 -1.90 -10.37
C VAL A 612 4.74 -2.81 -9.19
N ARG A 613 4.90 -4.12 -9.44
CA ARG A 613 5.18 -5.12 -8.41
C ARG A 613 6.14 -6.18 -8.91
N ILE A 614 7.02 -6.60 -8.01
CA ILE A 614 7.81 -7.82 -8.15
C ILE A 614 7.69 -8.61 -6.86
N ALA A 615 7.26 -9.87 -7.00
CA ALA A 615 7.02 -10.75 -5.87
C ALA A 615 7.79 -12.04 -6.07
N THR A 616 8.75 -12.29 -5.19
CA THR A 616 9.48 -13.56 -5.10
C THR A 616 8.97 -14.34 -3.91
N HIS A 617 8.96 -15.66 -4.01
CA HIS A 617 8.55 -16.52 -2.92
C HIS A 617 9.40 -16.25 -1.66
N PRO A 618 8.79 -15.99 -0.47
CA PRO A 618 9.51 -15.60 0.75
C PRO A 618 10.67 -16.52 1.17
N ASP A 619 10.47 -17.83 1.01
CA ASP A 619 11.50 -18.83 1.38
C ASP A 619 12.69 -18.88 0.39
N TYR A 620 12.53 -18.36 -0.84
CA TYR A 620 13.53 -18.45 -1.91
C TYR A 620 14.09 -17.08 -2.35
N MET A 621 13.89 -16.03 -1.56
CA MET A 621 14.29 -14.65 -1.90
C MET A 621 15.80 -14.49 -2.18
N SER A 622 16.65 -15.33 -1.59
CA SER A 622 18.12 -15.25 -1.73
C SER A 622 18.70 -16.02 -2.91
N MET A 623 17.89 -16.77 -3.67
CA MET A 623 18.36 -17.63 -4.77
C MET A 623 18.44 -16.91 -6.13
N GLY A 624 18.04 -15.64 -6.23
CA GLY A 624 18.20 -14.85 -7.46
C GLY A 624 17.07 -14.98 -8.50
N TYR A 625 15.96 -15.66 -8.19
CA TYR A 625 14.80 -15.78 -9.10
C TYR A 625 14.24 -14.43 -9.58
N GLY A 626 14.22 -13.42 -8.72
CA GLY A 626 13.78 -12.07 -9.11
C GLY A 626 14.72 -11.40 -10.11
N THR A 627 16.03 -11.63 -9.99
CA THR A 627 17.03 -11.09 -10.93
C THR A 627 16.85 -11.74 -12.29
N ARG A 628 16.73 -13.07 -12.34
CA ARG A 628 16.45 -13.82 -13.57
C ARG A 628 15.17 -13.36 -14.26
N ALA A 629 14.08 -13.20 -13.50
CA ALA A 629 12.79 -12.78 -14.06
C ALA A 629 12.89 -11.38 -14.72
N MET A 630 13.64 -10.46 -14.11
CA MET A 630 13.89 -9.14 -14.68
C MET A 630 14.81 -9.18 -15.91
N GLU A 631 15.87 -10.00 -15.90
CA GLU A 631 16.75 -10.18 -17.06
C GLU A 631 15.98 -10.71 -18.27
N LEU A 632 15.13 -11.72 -18.07
CA LEU A 632 14.26 -12.27 -19.12
C LEU A 632 13.28 -11.22 -19.64
N LEU A 633 12.67 -10.44 -18.74
CA LEU A 633 11.76 -9.36 -19.11
C LEU A 633 12.46 -8.24 -19.91
N ILE A 634 13.66 -7.84 -19.51
CA ILE A 634 14.46 -6.85 -20.24
C ILE A 634 14.86 -7.41 -21.62
N SER A 635 15.27 -8.68 -21.69
CA SER A 635 15.61 -9.33 -22.95
C SER A 635 14.43 -9.38 -23.92
N TYR A 636 13.21 -9.65 -23.42
CA TYR A 636 11.98 -9.67 -24.21
C TYR A 636 11.67 -8.33 -24.88
N PHE A 637 11.85 -7.21 -24.16
CA PHE A 637 11.64 -5.88 -24.73
C PHE A 637 12.81 -5.44 -25.63
N ASN A 638 14.04 -5.92 -25.39
CA ASN A 638 15.22 -5.64 -26.23
C ASN A 638 15.25 -6.41 -27.56
N THR A 639 14.59 -7.57 -27.66
CA THR A 639 14.64 -8.42 -28.88
C THR A 639 14.00 -7.81 -30.14
N GLN A 640 13.50 -6.58 -30.08
CA GLN A 640 12.98 -5.88 -31.27
C GLN A 640 13.98 -4.87 -31.83
N PRO A 641 14.44 -5.05 -33.10
CA PRO A 641 15.13 -3.99 -33.82
C PRO A 641 14.18 -2.80 -34.01
N SER A 642 14.76 -1.61 -34.02
CA SER A 642 14.12 -0.35 -34.40
C SER A 642 13.23 -0.57 -35.63
N ALA A 643 11.91 -0.42 -35.46
CA ALA A 643 11.04 -0.21 -36.60
C ALA A 643 11.57 1.03 -37.30
N GLU A 644 12.11 0.85 -38.51
CA GLU A 644 12.35 1.95 -39.42
C GLU A 644 11.06 2.77 -39.49
N ILE A 645 11.21 4.07 -39.25
CA ILE A 645 10.18 5.07 -39.45
C ILE A 645 9.96 5.14 -40.97
N THR A 646 9.18 4.22 -41.52
CA THR A 646 8.39 4.52 -42.72
C THR A 646 7.08 5.09 -42.23
N SER A 647 7.03 6.41 -42.22
CA SER A 647 5.80 7.18 -42.26
C SER A 647 4.86 6.58 -43.32
N ASN A 648 3.63 6.32 -42.90
CA ASN A 648 2.47 5.81 -43.66
C ASN A 648 2.26 4.30 -43.61
N GLU A 649 1.83 3.79 -42.45
CA GLU A 649 0.83 2.72 -42.42
C GLU A 649 0.10 2.73 -41.06
N ILE A 650 -1.10 3.32 -41.05
CA ILE A 650 -2.11 3.06 -40.03
C ILE A 650 -2.58 1.64 -40.30
N HIS A 651 -1.92 0.65 -39.69
CA HIS A 651 -2.41 -0.72 -39.70
C HIS A 651 -3.54 -0.85 -38.67
N THR A 652 -4.77 -0.69 -39.17
CA THR A 652 -5.89 -1.52 -38.74
C THR A 652 -5.47 -3.00 -38.81
N PRO A 653 -5.82 -3.84 -37.82
CA PRO A 653 -5.53 -5.26 -37.91
C PRO A 653 -6.43 -5.87 -39.00
N ASN A 654 -5.89 -5.99 -40.21
CA ASN A 654 -6.46 -6.84 -41.24
C ASN A 654 -6.21 -8.29 -40.82
N LEU A 655 -7.28 -8.92 -40.33
CA LEU A 655 -7.41 -10.36 -40.31
C LEU A 655 -7.37 -10.87 -41.75
N ASP A 656 -6.46 -11.80 -42.01
CA ASP A 656 -6.39 -12.53 -43.27
C ASP A 656 -7.74 -13.20 -43.56
N VAL A 657 -8.44 -12.62 -44.51
CA VAL A 657 -9.54 -13.23 -45.25
C VAL A 657 -8.90 -14.20 -46.24
N ASN A 658 -8.88 -15.49 -45.89
CA ASN A 658 -9.18 -16.63 -46.76
C ASN A 658 -8.58 -17.92 -46.20
N ASP A 659 -9.34 -18.61 -45.35
CA ASP A 659 -9.56 -20.04 -45.57
C ASP A 659 -10.91 -20.47 -45.00
N THR A 660 -11.90 -20.39 -45.90
CA THR A 660 -13.01 -21.32 -46.10
C THR A 660 -13.97 -21.65 -44.95
N ASN A 661 -15.17 -21.08 -45.06
CA ASN A 661 -16.45 -21.81 -45.11
C ASN A 661 -16.74 -22.79 -43.98
N LYS A 662 -17.33 -22.26 -42.90
CA LYS A 662 -18.45 -22.88 -42.17
C LYS A 662 -19.09 -21.85 -41.24
N GLU A 663 -19.68 -20.81 -41.85
CA GLU A 663 -20.69 -20.00 -41.17
C GLU A 663 -21.96 -20.86 -41.04
N GLY A 664 -22.18 -21.37 -39.83
CA GLY A 664 -23.49 -21.85 -39.41
C GLY A 664 -24.35 -20.64 -39.04
N SER A 665 -25.13 -20.18 -40.01
CA SER A 665 -26.22 -19.23 -39.88
C SER A 665 -27.12 -19.54 -38.67
N VAL A 666 -27.22 -18.60 -37.72
CA VAL A 666 -28.40 -18.49 -36.86
C VAL A 666 -29.25 -17.39 -37.48
N GLU A 667 -30.17 -17.81 -38.34
CA GLU A 667 -31.20 -16.95 -38.89
C GLU A 667 -32.10 -16.41 -37.77
N ASN A 668 -32.18 -15.08 -37.71
CA ASN A 668 -33.26 -14.37 -37.05
C ASN A 668 -34.56 -14.60 -37.84
N SER A 669 -35.36 -15.59 -37.44
CA SER A 669 -36.78 -15.61 -37.80
C SER A 669 -37.57 -14.88 -36.74
N GLY A 670 -38.08 -13.70 -37.09
CA GLY A 670 -39.00 -12.94 -36.26
C GLY A 670 -40.25 -13.77 -35.91
N LYS A 671 -40.48 -13.94 -34.61
CA LYS A 671 -41.80 -14.18 -34.02
C LYS A 671 -41.85 -13.45 -32.70
N ASN A 672 -42.84 -12.57 -32.59
CA ASN A 672 -43.31 -11.93 -31.36
C ASN A 672 -43.21 -12.89 -30.17
N ASN A 673 -42.61 -12.43 -29.07
CA ASN A 673 -42.94 -12.93 -27.73
C ASN A 673 -42.58 -11.86 -26.69
N SER A 674 -43.62 -11.14 -26.28
CA SER A 674 -43.80 -10.79 -24.87
C SER A 674 -43.62 -12.03 -23.99
N ASP A 675 -43.02 -11.83 -22.82
CA ASP A 675 -42.83 -12.82 -21.76
C ASP A 675 -41.90 -13.99 -22.08
N THR A 676 -40.67 -13.97 -21.50
CA THR A 676 -40.04 -15.10 -20.80
C THR A 676 -38.63 -14.72 -20.31
N LEU A 677 -38.53 -14.28 -19.05
CA LEU A 677 -37.29 -14.17 -18.26
C LEU A 677 -36.76 -15.55 -17.80
N SER A 678 -37.23 -16.65 -18.39
CA SER A 678 -37.30 -17.97 -17.72
C SER A 678 -36.16 -18.94 -18.03
N SER A 679 -35.22 -18.60 -18.92
CA SER A 679 -34.10 -19.51 -19.22
C SER A 679 -32.86 -18.71 -19.63
N ASP A 680 -32.23 -18.08 -18.64
CA ASP A 680 -31.00 -17.31 -18.78
C ASP A 680 -29.83 -18.11 -18.18
N GLU A 681 -29.41 -19.19 -18.86
CA GLU A 681 -28.19 -19.92 -18.46
C GLU A 681 -26.97 -19.06 -18.80
N MET A 682 -26.24 -18.61 -17.76
CA MET A 682 -24.98 -17.89 -17.92
C MET A 682 -23.85 -18.87 -18.25
N VAL A 683 -23.50 -18.98 -19.54
CA VAL A 683 -22.43 -19.86 -20.02
C VAL A 683 -21.12 -19.06 -20.15
N PRO A 684 -19.97 -19.59 -19.66
CA PRO A 684 -18.66 -18.97 -19.88
C PRO A 684 -18.33 -18.81 -21.38
N ARG A 685 -17.51 -17.83 -21.74
CA ARG A 685 -17.14 -17.54 -23.14
C ARG A 685 -16.60 -18.78 -23.85
N VAL A 686 -17.17 -19.13 -25.01
CA VAL A 686 -17.07 -20.45 -25.64
C VAL A 686 -15.71 -20.75 -26.34
N LYS A 687 -14.77 -19.80 -26.40
CA LYS A 687 -13.37 -20.05 -26.80
C LYS A 687 -12.42 -19.12 -26.04
N LEU A 688 -11.92 -19.59 -24.91
CA LEU A 688 -10.93 -18.86 -24.11
C LEU A 688 -9.50 -19.19 -24.60
N PRO A 689 -8.61 -18.18 -24.73
CA PRO A 689 -7.19 -18.43 -25.02
C PRO A 689 -6.52 -19.26 -23.90
N PRO A 690 -5.29 -19.76 -24.09
CA PRO A 690 -4.56 -20.43 -23.02
C PRO A 690 -4.24 -19.45 -21.87
N LEU A 691 -4.21 -19.95 -20.64
CA LEU A 691 -3.90 -19.15 -19.45
C LEU A 691 -2.47 -18.62 -19.44
N LEU A 692 -1.53 -19.43 -19.93
CA LEU A 692 -0.11 -19.14 -19.95
C LEU A 692 0.39 -19.19 -21.39
N GLU A 693 1.00 -18.10 -21.81
CA GLU A 693 1.68 -17.97 -23.10
C GLU A 693 3.18 -17.85 -22.86
N LYS A 694 4.00 -18.58 -23.62
CA LYS A 694 5.45 -18.41 -23.51
C LYS A 694 5.82 -17.06 -24.11
N ILE A 695 6.79 -16.39 -23.49
CA ILE A 695 7.28 -15.10 -23.95
C ILE A 695 7.86 -15.16 -25.37
N SER A 696 8.42 -16.30 -25.77
CA SER A 696 8.91 -16.52 -27.13
C SER A 696 7.83 -16.46 -28.21
N ASP A 697 6.58 -16.77 -27.85
CA ASP A 697 5.47 -16.87 -28.80
C ASP A 697 4.73 -15.53 -28.96
N ARG A 698 4.95 -14.58 -28.04
CA ARG A 698 4.30 -13.26 -28.02
C ARG A 698 5.23 -12.19 -28.59
N LYS A 699 4.70 -11.30 -29.44
CA LYS A 699 5.44 -10.10 -29.89
C LYS A 699 5.44 -9.04 -28.78
N ALA A 700 6.63 -8.52 -28.46
CA ALA A 700 6.79 -7.40 -27.53
C ALA A 700 6.24 -6.08 -28.08
N GLU A 701 5.80 -5.21 -27.18
CA GLU A 701 5.39 -3.84 -27.50
C GLU A 701 6.62 -2.92 -27.52
N TYR A 702 6.53 -1.79 -28.23
CA TYR A 702 7.61 -0.82 -28.29
C TYR A 702 7.73 -0.04 -26.98
N VAL A 703 8.93 -0.08 -26.37
CA VAL A 703 9.24 0.56 -25.08
C VAL A 703 10.61 1.25 -25.16
N ASP A 704 10.68 2.50 -24.70
CA ASP A 704 11.91 3.30 -24.62
C ASP A 704 12.66 3.07 -23.30
N TYR A 705 11.93 2.93 -22.19
CA TYR A 705 12.51 2.75 -20.87
C TYR A 705 11.68 1.83 -19.96
N ILE A 706 12.35 1.22 -18.98
CA ILE A 706 11.70 0.49 -17.90
C ILE A 706 11.93 1.25 -16.60
N GLY A 707 10.86 1.62 -15.92
CA GLY A 707 10.88 2.36 -14.66
C GLY A 707 10.36 1.54 -13.47
N VAL A 708 10.82 1.86 -12.28
CA VAL A 708 10.35 1.30 -11.00
C VAL A 708 10.02 2.42 -10.04
N SER A 709 8.99 2.25 -9.21
CA SER A 709 8.67 3.15 -8.10
C SER A 709 8.49 2.36 -6.82
N TYR A 710 9.29 2.64 -5.78
CA TYR A 710 9.27 1.86 -4.53
C TYR A 710 9.78 2.67 -3.34
N GLY A 711 9.46 2.22 -2.11
CA GLY A 711 10.02 2.77 -0.86
C GLY A 711 11.48 2.36 -0.69
N ILE A 712 12.37 3.33 -0.47
CA ILE A 712 13.81 3.10 -0.47
C ILE A 712 14.20 2.23 0.74
N ALA A 713 14.71 1.04 0.45
CA ALA A 713 15.30 0.13 1.42
C ALA A 713 16.66 -0.40 0.91
N PRO A 714 17.67 -0.65 1.77
CA PRO A 714 19.01 -1.06 1.33
C PRO A 714 19.03 -2.32 0.45
N ARG A 715 18.19 -3.31 0.77
CA ARG A 715 18.10 -4.58 0.00
C ARG A 715 17.53 -4.37 -1.40
N LEU A 716 16.46 -3.56 -1.50
CA LEU A 716 15.81 -3.26 -2.78
C LEU A 716 16.69 -2.38 -3.66
N LEU A 717 17.36 -1.37 -3.08
CA LEU A 717 18.29 -0.53 -3.82
C LEU A 717 19.45 -1.35 -4.41
N LYS A 718 20.04 -2.25 -3.62
CA LYS A 718 21.08 -3.17 -4.11
C LYS A 718 20.58 -4.09 -5.23
N PHE A 719 19.34 -4.55 -5.14
CA PHE A 719 18.69 -5.38 -6.16
C PHE A 719 18.56 -4.62 -7.49
N TRP A 720 17.97 -3.42 -7.48
CA TRP A 720 17.74 -2.63 -8.70
C TRP A 720 19.05 -2.15 -9.34
N LYS A 721 20.03 -1.76 -8.53
CA LYS A 721 21.37 -1.39 -9.01
C LYS A 721 22.09 -2.52 -9.72
N ARG A 722 21.99 -3.75 -9.20
CA ARG A 722 22.60 -4.93 -9.83
C ARG A 722 22.06 -5.17 -11.24
N ILE A 723 20.79 -4.85 -11.48
CA ILE A 723 20.13 -5.00 -12.79
C ILE A 723 20.45 -3.82 -13.72
N GLY A 724 20.97 -2.72 -13.17
CA GLY A 724 21.37 -1.52 -13.92
C GLY A 724 20.33 -0.40 -13.98
N PHE A 725 19.44 -0.31 -12.98
CA PHE A 725 18.51 0.83 -12.86
C PHE A 725 19.20 2.04 -12.22
N ILE A 726 18.95 3.22 -12.78
CA ILE A 726 19.54 4.51 -12.36
C ILE A 726 18.48 5.33 -11.61
N PRO A 727 18.77 5.88 -10.41
CA PRO A 727 17.81 6.70 -9.67
C PRO A 727 17.71 8.10 -10.25
N LEU A 728 16.48 8.57 -10.52
CA LEU A 728 16.24 9.92 -11.07
C LEU A 728 15.45 10.82 -10.12
N TYR A 729 14.70 10.25 -9.18
CA TYR A 729 13.86 11.03 -8.27
C TYR A 729 13.69 10.34 -6.92
N ILE A 730 13.69 11.14 -5.86
CA ILE A 730 13.31 10.73 -4.50
C ILE A 730 12.35 11.76 -3.93
N ARG A 731 11.23 11.27 -3.40
CA ARG A 731 10.24 12.10 -2.73
C ARG A 731 10.74 12.54 -1.35
N GLN A 732 10.71 13.85 -1.10
CA GLN A 732 11.14 14.43 0.18
C GLN A 732 10.23 14.06 1.36
N THR A 733 8.92 13.98 1.13
CA THR A 733 7.96 13.55 2.15
C THR A 733 7.97 12.03 2.27
N PRO A 734 8.28 11.46 3.45
CA PRO A 734 8.18 10.02 3.66
C PRO A 734 6.72 9.59 3.62
N ASN A 735 6.48 8.35 3.24
CA ASN A 735 5.15 7.77 3.29
C ASN A 735 4.76 7.53 4.76
N GLU A 736 3.63 8.04 5.21
CA GLU A 736 3.16 7.92 6.61
C GLU A 736 3.10 6.48 7.11
N LEU A 737 2.77 5.54 6.22
CA LEU A 737 2.56 4.13 6.57
C LEU A 737 3.85 3.33 6.69
N THR A 738 4.83 3.57 5.82
CA THR A 738 6.10 2.82 5.85
C THR A 738 7.22 3.58 6.54
N GLY A 739 7.10 4.91 6.67
CA GLY A 739 8.17 5.80 7.10
C GLY A 739 9.31 5.91 6.08
N GLU A 740 9.15 5.37 4.87
CA GLU A 740 10.18 5.34 3.83
C GLU A 740 9.91 6.39 2.76
N HIS A 741 10.97 6.93 2.16
CA HIS A 741 10.88 7.82 1.00
C HIS A 741 10.68 7.00 -0.27
N SER A 742 9.79 7.45 -1.16
CA SER A 742 9.59 6.80 -2.46
C SER A 742 10.65 7.25 -3.46
N ALA A 743 11.32 6.32 -4.13
CA ALA A 743 12.23 6.58 -5.26
C ALA A 743 11.63 6.15 -6.58
N ILE A 744 12.05 6.82 -7.65
CA ILE A 744 11.87 6.39 -9.04
C ILE A 744 13.25 6.09 -9.61
N MET A 745 13.41 4.89 -10.16
CA MET A 745 14.61 4.48 -10.89
C MET A 745 14.23 4.02 -12.29
N ILE A 746 15.07 4.31 -13.28
CA ILE A 746 14.81 4.03 -14.69
C ILE A 746 16.01 3.27 -15.28
N LYS A 747 15.73 2.34 -16.18
CA LYS A 747 16.69 1.65 -17.03
C LYS A 747 16.35 1.91 -18.49
N LEU A 748 17.35 2.33 -19.27
CA LEU A 748 17.24 2.48 -20.72
C LEU A 748 17.33 1.12 -21.42
N MET A 749 16.74 1.03 -22.61
CA MET A 749 16.82 -0.15 -23.46
C MET A 749 17.99 0.03 -24.46
N ASP A 750 19.04 -0.79 -24.31
CA ASP A 750 20.35 -0.64 -24.96
C ASP A 750 20.31 -0.64 -26.51
N SER A 751 19.30 -1.24 -27.13
CA SER A 751 19.21 -1.41 -28.59
C SER A 751 18.86 -0.12 -29.37
N ARG A 752 18.58 1.01 -28.69
CA ARG A 752 17.84 2.13 -29.29
C ARG A 752 18.46 3.51 -29.09
N ASP A 753 19.68 3.58 -28.56
CA ASP A 753 20.47 4.82 -28.45
C ASP A 753 21.91 4.59 -28.97
N PRO A 754 22.13 4.64 -30.30
CA PRO A 754 23.43 4.37 -30.91
C PRO A 754 24.50 5.44 -30.61
N ASP A 755 24.09 6.64 -30.17
CA ASP A 755 24.99 7.78 -29.97
C ASP A 755 25.52 7.92 -28.52
N GLY A 756 25.00 7.12 -27.57
CA GLY A 756 25.44 7.17 -26.17
C GLY A 756 25.19 8.52 -25.46
N ASN A 757 24.42 9.42 -26.08
CA ASN A 757 24.08 10.74 -25.54
C ASN A 757 22.86 10.63 -24.61
N THR A 758 23.09 9.91 -23.51
CA THR A 758 22.07 9.51 -22.55
C THR A 758 21.51 10.70 -21.78
N TRP A 759 20.36 11.25 -22.19
CA TRP A 759 19.57 12.21 -21.40
C TRP A 759 19.37 11.75 -19.95
N VAL A 760 19.35 10.43 -19.71
CA VAL A 760 19.35 9.82 -18.36
C VAL A 760 20.57 10.19 -17.53
N VAL A 761 21.76 10.30 -18.12
CA VAL A 761 22.98 10.75 -17.42
C VAL A 761 22.86 12.22 -17.04
N ASN A 762 22.29 13.06 -17.90
CA ASN A 762 22.02 14.47 -17.56
C ASN A 762 21.03 14.57 -16.40
N TYR A 763 19.93 13.82 -16.46
CA TYR A 763 18.95 13.75 -15.37
C TYR A 763 19.55 13.17 -14.08
N TYR A 764 20.42 12.17 -14.17
CA TYR A 764 21.12 11.61 -13.01
C TYR A 764 22.10 12.62 -12.39
N ASN A 765 22.82 13.40 -13.20
CA ASN A 765 23.73 14.43 -12.72
C ASN A 765 22.97 15.55 -12.01
N ASP A 766 21.84 16.01 -12.56
CA ASP A 766 20.96 16.96 -11.88
C ASP A 766 20.38 16.38 -10.59
N PHE A 767 19.84 15.16 -10.66
CA PHE A 767 19.35 14.43 -9.48
C PHE A 767 20.40 14.35 -8.38
N ARG A 768 21.65 14.00 -8.72
CA ARG A 768 22.75 13.90 -7.76
C ARG A 768 23.07 15.24 -7.12
N SER A 769 23.18 16.32 -7.91
CA SER A 769 23.43 17.67 -7.40
C SER A 769 22.33 18.13 -6.43
N ARG A 770 21.07 17.92 -6.81
CA ARG A 770 19.90 18.22 -5.99
C ARG A 770 19.84 17.36 -4.74
N PHE A 771 20.11 16.07 -4.87
CA PHE A 771 20.08 15.13 -3.75
C PHE A 771 21.12 15.48 -2.70
N LEU A 772 22.36 15.77 -3.11
CA LEU A 772 23.43 16.22 -2.20
C LEU A 772 23.04 17.48 -1.44
N SER A 773 22.39 18.43 -2.11
CA SER A 773 21.88 19.66 -1.48
C SER A 773 20.71 19.41 -0.51
N LEU A 774 19.89 18.37 -0.76
CA LEU A 774 18.73 18.01 0.05
C LEU A 774 19.07 17.10 1.26
N LEU A 775 20.30 16.58 1.34
CA LEU A 775 20.71 15.63 2.39
C LEU A 775 20.56 16.18 3.81
N SER A 776 20.77 17.48 4.00
CA SER A 776 20.69 18.19 5.29
C SER A 776 19.25 18.39 5.78
N TYR A 777 18.28 18.40 4.86
CA TYR A 777 16.88 18.67 5.13
C TYR A 777 16.12 17.36 5.43
N CYS A 778 15.26 16.93 4.51
CA CYS A 778 14.35 15.81 4.70
C CYS A 778 15.08 14.46 4.80
N PHE A 779 16.30 14.35 4.27
CA PHE A 779 17.07 13.11 4.26
C PHE A 779 18.12 13.03 5.39
N LYS A 780 18.02 13.91 6.39
CA LYS A 780 18.89 13.88 7.58
C LYS A 780 18.79 12.56 8.32
N SER A 781 17.63 11.90 8.35
CA SER A 781 17.39 10.61 9.03
C SER A 781 17.83 9.39 8.20
N LEU A 782 18.15 9.57 6.92
CA LEU A 782 18.55 8.50 6.01
C LEU A 782 19.91 7.90 6.41
N SER A 783 20.08 6.59 6.30
CA SER A 783 21.36 5.96 6.63
C SER A 783 22.50 6.48 5.74
N PRO A 784 23.68 6.84 6.29
CA PRO A 784 24.81 7.35 5.49
C PRO A 784 25.25 6.38 4.40
N SER A 785 25.25 5.07 4.68
CA SER A 785 25.59 4.03 3.70
C SER A 785 24.59 3.99 2.55
N LEU A 786 23.31 4.21 2.86
CA LEU A 786 22.25 4.23 1.85
C LEU A 786 22.28 5.53 1.04
N ALA A 787 22.49 6.68 1.69
CA ALA A 787 22.69 7.97 1.02
C ALA A 787 23.84 7.90 0.02
N LEU A 788 24.98 7.35 0.44
CA LEU A 788 26.16 7.16 -0.39
C LEU A 788 25.87 6.20 -1.56
N SER A 789 25.13 5.13 -1.29
CA SER A 789 24.70 4.22 -2.36
C SER A 789 23.71 4.86 -3.33
N LEU A 790 23.07 5.99 -3.06
CA LEU A 790 22.24 6.69 -4.03
C LEU A 790 23.04 7.68 -4.89
N THR A 791 24.14 8.22 -4.37
CA THR A 791 24.97 9.22 -5.06
C THR A 791 25.95 8.61 -6.04
N TYR A 792 26.43 7.39 -5.78
CA TYR A 792 27.38 6.68 -6.65
C TYR A 792 26.65 5.59 -7.42
N HIS A 793 26.83 5.52 -8.74
CA HIS A 793 26.25 4.47 -9.58
C HIS A 793 27.32 3.90 -10.52
N ASP A 794 27.52 2.58 -10.51
CA ASP A 794 28.65 1.94 -11.20
C ASP A 794 28.58 2.09 -12.73
N LEU A 795 27.37 2.22 -13.29
CA LEU A 795 27.14 2.36 -14.74
C LEU A 795 27.28 3.79 -15.27
N VAL A 796 27.17 4.82 -14.41
CA VAL A 796 27.25 6.22 -14.84
C VAL A 796 28.57 6.79 -14.36
N ARG A 797 29.53 6.90 -15.28
CA ARG A 797 30.78 7.61 -14.99
C ARG A 797 30.49 9.10 -14.98
N VAL A 798 30.54 9.68 -13.79
CA VAL A 798 30.52 11.13 -13.64
C VAL A 798 31.82 11.66 -14.23
N GLU A 799 31.70 12.63 -15.14
CA GLU A 799 32.86 13.35 -15.65
C GLU A 799 33.62 14.03 -14.51
N TYR A 800 34.91 13.73 -14.41
CA TYR A 800 35.81 14.41 -13.49
C TYR A 800 36.03 15.84 -13.99
N LYS A 801 35.62 16.84 -13.20
CA LYS A 801 35.91 18.25 -13.45
C LYS A 801 36.95 18.71 -12.44
N GLU A 802 38.18 18.88 -12.90
CA GLU A 802 39.32 19.33 -12.08
C GLU A 802 39.01 20.72 -11.48
N ILE A 803 39.51 20.97 -10.27
CA ILE A 803 39.33 22.26 -9.59
C ILE A 803 40.47 23.17 -10.01
N HIS A 804 40.16 24.35 -10.54
CA HIS A 804 41.14 25.36 -10.88
C HIS A 804 41.49 26.24 -9.67
N ALA A 805 42.68 26.85 -9.67
CA ALA A 805 43.17 27.69 -8.57
C ALA A 805 42.26 28.92 -8.30
N THR A 806 41.67 29.49 -9.35
CA THR A 806 40.72 30.62 -9.26
C THR A 806 39.47 30.25 -8.47
N GLU A 807 38.91 29.07 -8.73
CA GLU A 807 37.74 28.56 -8.04
C GLU A 807 38.06 28.15 -6.60
N LEU A 808 39.25 27.60 -6.36
CA LEU A 808 39.72 27.30 -5.00
C LEU A 808 39.78 28.57 -4.14
N ASN A 809 40.30 29.67 -4.68
CA ASN A 809 40.37 30.98 -4.02
C ASN A 809 38.98 31.62 -3.82
N TYR A 810 38.01 31.31 -4.68
CA TYR A 810 36.61 31.72 -4.49
C TYR A 810 35.93 30.94 -3.36
N LEU A 811 36.21 29.63 -3.24
CA LEU A 811 35.56 28.76 -2.26
C LEU A 811 36.16 28.87 -0.85
N PHE A 812 37.46 29.09 -0.74
CA PHE A 812 38.21 29.10 0.52
C PHE A 812 39.11 30.32 0.65
N SER A 813 39.10 30.97 1.81
CA SER A 813 40.06 32.04 2.11
C SER A 813 41.45 31.46 2.44
N SER A 814 42.48 32.30 2.36
CA SER A 814 43.84 31.94 2.78
C SER A 814 43.90 31.51 4.26
N HIS A 815 43.05 32.09 5.11
CA HIS A 815 42.92 31.72 6.52
C HIS A 815 42.28 30.34 6.71
N ASP A 816 41.30 29.98 5.87
CA ASP A 816 40.64 28.67 5.94
C ASP A 816 41.59 27.53 5.61
N LEU A 817 42.46 27.73 4.62
CA LEU A 817 43.49 26.76 4.25
C LEU A 817 44.55 26.60 5.36
N LYS A 818 44.89 27.68 6.07
CA LYS A 818 45.74 27.61 7.29
C LYS A 818 45.05 26.86 8.43
N ARG A 819 43.74 27.04 8.62
CA ARG A 819 42.97 26.29 9.63
C ARG A 819 42.93 24.80 9.31
N LEU A 820 42.73 24.44 8.03
CA LEU A 820 42.72 23.05 7.57
C LEU A 820 44.08 22.36 7.77
N THR A 821 45.18 23.02 7.38
CA THR A 821 46.54 22.49 7.59
C THR A 821 46.86 22.27 9.07
N ASN A 822 46.52 23.24 9.93
CA ASN A 822 46.67 23.11 11.38
C ASN A 822 45.86 21.95 11.98
N TYR A 823 44.60 21.78 11.55
CA TYR A 823 43.81 20.61 11.97
C TYR A 823 44.45 19.28 11.52
N THR A 824 44.96 19.19 10.29
CA THR A 824 45.63 17.97 9.83
C THR A 824 46.92 17.65 10.61
N ASN A 825 47.56 18.68 11.16
CA ASN A 825 48.70 18.56 12.06
C ASN A 825 48.31 18.27 13.52
N ASN A 826 47.01 18.06 13.81
CA ASN A 826 46.44 17.83 15.14
C ASN A 826 46.70 18.98 16.15
N THR A 827 46.90 20.22 15.68
CA THR A 827 47.11 21.38 16.58
C THR A 827 45.80 22.05 17.01
N ILE A 828 44.71 21.76 16.29
CA ILE A 828 43.40 22.42 16.43
C ILE A 828 42.29 21.35 16.49
N ASP A 829 41.23 21.62 17.25
CA ASP A 829 40.05 20.75 17.38
C ASP A 829 39.11 20.82 16.17
N LEU A 830 38.27 19.78 16.00
CA LEU A 830 37.33 19.66 14.89
C LEU A 830 36.35 20.85 14.82
N PHE A 831 35.92 21.41 15.95
CA PHE A 831 34.98 22.53 16.01
C PHE A 831 35.47 23.78 15.27
N LEU A 832 36.79 23.96 15.16
CA LEU A 832 37.39 25.08 14.45
C LEU A 832 37.47 24.86 12.93
N ILE A 833 36.99 23.74 12.40
CA ILE A 833 36.89 23.50 10.96
C ILE A 833 35.49 23.04 10.51
N THR A 834 34.51 22.94 11.43
CA THR A 834 33.16 22.43 11.12
C THR A 834 32.43 23.23 10.04
N ASP A 835 32.74 24.52 9.91
CA ASP A 835 32.24 25.42 8.86
C ASP A 835 32.78 25.07 7.45
N LEU A 836 33.97 24.45 7.38
CA LEU A 836 34.63 24.09 6.12
C LEU A 836 34.24 22.69 5.61
N ILE A 837 33.84 21.80 6.53
CA ILE A 837 33.50 20.40 6.22
C ILE A 837 32.38 20.27 5.16
N PRO A 838 31.28 21.05 5.18
CA PRO A 838 30.23 20.93 4.16
C PRO A 838 30.72 21.20 2.74
N LYS A 839 31.55 22.26 2.56
CA LYS A 839 32.15 22.60 1.26
C LYS A 839 33.05 21.47 0.76
N ILE A 840 33.90 20.96 1.65
CA ILE A 840 34.82 19.85 1.34
C ILE A 840 34.06 18.57 1.01
N ALA A 841 33.01 18.24 1.78
CA ALA A 841 32.17 17.08 1.54
C ALA A 841 31.48 17.16 0.18
N PHE A 842 31.00 18.35 -0.21
CA PHE A 842 30.42 18.58 -1.52
C PHE A 842 31.44 18.36 -2.65
N LEU A 843 32.67 18.87 -2.53
CA LEU A 843 33.74 18.68 -3.53
C LEU A 843 34.14 17.21 -3.72
N TRP A 844 34.22 16.43 -2.64
CA TRP A 844 34.44 14.99 -2.72
C TRP A 844 33.27 14.29 -3.42
N LEU A 845 32.05 14.55 -2.96
CA LEU A 845 30.86 13.84 -3.42
C LEU A 845 30.41 14.26 -4.82
N THR A 846 30.93 15.36 -5.37
CA THR A 846 30.78 15.78 -6.77
C THR A 846 31.90 15.29 -7.69
N HIS A 847 32.86 14.50 -7.19
CA HIS A 847 34.04 14.02 -7.93
C HIS A 847 34.91 15.14 -8.52
N ARG A 848 35.14 16.21 -7.76
CA ARG A 848 36.06 17.29 -8.18
C ARG A 848 37.48 17.12 -7.63
N ILE A 849 37.59 16.38 -6.53
CA ILE A 849 38.86 15.95 -5.94
C ILE A 849 39.20 14.55 -6.49
N LYS A 850 40.44 14.35 -6.90
CA LYS A 850 40.87 13.07 -7.51
C LYS A 850 40.84 11.94 -6.49
N ASP A 851 40.07 10.89 -6.78
CA ASP A 851 39.85 9.72 -5.91
C ASP A 851 41.10 8.84 -5.79
N THR A 852 42.09 9.26 -5.01
CA THR A 852 43.21 8.39 -4.64
C THR A 852 42.91 7.68 -3.32
N GLN A 853 42.39 6.45 -3.43
CA GLN A 853 42.21 5.46 -2.35
C GLN A 853 41.36 5.91 -1.14
N VAL A 854 40.18 6.50 -1.35
CA VAL A 854 39.25 6.77 -0.23
C VAL A 854 38.36 5.55 -0.01
N ASN A 855 38.22 5.13 1.25
CA ASN A 855 37.35 4.00 1.60
C ASN A 855 35.87 4.44 1.59
N TRP A 856 34.96 3.54 1.24
CA TRP A 856 33.51 3.78 1.29
C TRP A 856 33.03 4.24 2.67
N THR A 857 33.61 3.69 3.75
CA THR A 857 33.29 4.10 5.12
C THR A 857 33.75 5.52 5.44
N GLN A 858 34.90 5.94 4.90
CA GLN A 858 35.40 7.32 5.03
C GLN A 858 34.46 8.30 4.33
N LEU A 859 34.00 7.98 3.11
CA LEU A 859 33.01 8.78 2.39
C LEU A 859 31.66 8.85 3.11
N ALA A 860 31.22 7.73 3.72
CA ALA A 860 29.97 7.72 4.49
C ALA A 860 30.07 8.64 5.73
N VAL A 861 31.22 8.66 6.40
CA VAL A 861 31.46 9.54 7.56
C VAL A 861 31.46 11.02 7.15
N ILE A 862 32.17 11.38 6.06
CA ILE A 862 32.22 12.79 5.61
C ILE A 862 30.86 13.27 5.09
N LEU A 863 30.09 12.38 4.45
CA LEU A 863 28.70 12.66 4.04
C LEU A 863 27.80 12.91 5.25
N ALA A 864 27.89 12.06 6.28
CA ALA A 864 27.06 12.16 7.47
C ALA A 864 27.34 13.45 8.28
N LEU A 865 28.61 13.81 8.41
CA LEU A 865 29.03 15.00 9.15
C LEU A 865 28.81 16.28 8.32
N GLY A 866 29.26 16.27 7.07
CA GLY A 866 29.31 17.45 6.20
C GLY A 866 27.97 17.81 5.56
N LEU A 867 27.28 16.84 4.95
CA LEU A 867 26.05 17.09 4.19
C LEU A 867 24.76 16.76 4.95
N GLN A 868 24.77 15.78 5.86
CA GLN A 868 23.59 15.50 6.71
C GLN A 868 23.59 16.26 8.03
N HIS A 869 24.69 16.96 8.37
CA HIS A 869 24.87 17.72 9.62
C HIS A 869 24.46 16.91 10.87
N ARG A 870 24.96 15.67 10.95
CA ARG A 870 24.73 14.78 12.10
C ARG A 870 25.79 14.97 13.17
N SER A 871 25.40 14.77 14.43
CA SER A 871 26.34 14.76 15.55
C SER A 871 27.19 13.49 15.55
N LEU A 872 28.40 13.59 16.11
CA LEU A 872 29.31 12.44 16.23
C LEU A 872 28.68 11.27 17.01
N ALA A 873 27.93 11.56 18.07
CA ALA A 873 27.21 10.54 18.84
C ALA A 873 26.13 9.80 18.04
N SER A 874 25.51 10.47 17.06
CA SER A 874 24.55 9.84 16.16
C SER A 874 25.24 8.92 15.17
N ILE A 875 26.39 9.36 14.62
CA ILE A 875 27.20 8.57 13.69
C ILE A 875 27.77 7.33 14.38
N GLU A 876 28.26 7.46 15.61
CA GLU A 876 28.74 6.35 16.44
C GLU A 876 27.66 5.28 16.67
N LYS A 877 26.43 5.71 17.03
CA LYS A 877 25.31 4.80 17.23
C LYS A 877 24.90 4.04 15.97
N GLU A 878 25.00 4.66 14.79
CA GLU A 878 24.56 4.03 13.55
C GLU A 878 25.63 3.17 12.88
N MET A 879 26.88 3.63 12.87
CA MET A 879 27.99 2.92 12.23
C MET A 879 28.60 1.84 13.14
N ASP A 880 28.24 1.83 14.44
CA ASP A 880 28.81 0.94 15.48
C ASP A 880 30.35 1.05 15.55
N LEU A 881 30.87 2.28 15.39
CA LEU A 881 32.29 2.60 15.42
C LEU A 881 32.56 3.61 16.56
N PRO A 882 33.63 3.41 17.35
CA PRO A 882 33.96 4.32 18.43
C PRO A 882 34.35 5.70 17.89
N GLN A 883 33.98 6.75 18.63
CA GLN A 883 34.19 8.15 18.23
C GLN A 883 35.63 8.47 17.78
N ASN A 884 36.65 7.89 18.44
CA ASN A 884 38.06 8.11 18.09
C ASN A 884 38.43 7.61 16.68
N GLN A 885 37.82 6.50 16.24
CA GLN A 885 38.05 5.98 14.89
C GLN A 885 37.40 6.89 13.83
N ILE A 886 36.22 7.45 14.13
CA ILE A 886 35.52 8.39 13.25
C ILE A 886 36.37 9.65 13.03
N LEU A 887 36.92 10.22 14.11
CA LEU A 887 37.82 11.38 14.03
C LEU A 887 39.10 11.08 13.23
N SER A 888 39.68 9.89 13.42
CA SER A 888 40.85 9.44 12.64
C SER A 888 40.54 9.34 11.15
N MET A 889 39.35 8.84 10.78
CA MET A 889 38.91 8.76 9.38
C MET A 889 38.73 10.15 8.76
N ILE A 890 38.14 11.09 9.49
CA ILE A 890 37.97 12.49 9.04
C ILE A 890 39.33 13.13 8.77
N ASN A 891 40.28 13.01 9.71
CA ASN A 891 41.62 13.56 9.55
C ASN A 891 42.35 12.98 8.33
N LYS A 892 42.23 11.66 8.07
CA LYS A 892 42.79 11.04 6.87
C LYS A 892 42.24 11.62 5.57
N ILE A 893 40.93 11.89 5.50
CA ILE A 893 40.31 12.51 4.32
C ILE A 893 40.80 13.95 4.17
N LEU A 894 40.84 14.71 5.27
CA LEU A 894 41.26 16.11 5.23
C LEU A 894 42.74 16.28 4.88
N LYS A 895 43.61 15.36 5.29
CA LYS A 895 45.01 15.31 4.82
C LYS A 895 45.10 15.18 3.31
N LYS A 896 44.26 14.34 2.71
CA LYS A 896 44.20 14.17 1.25
C LYS A 896 43.63 15.41 0.56
N THR A 897 42.65 16.09 1.15
CA THR A 897 42.11 17.33 0.58
C THR A 897 43.14 18.44 0.56
N VAL A 898 43.89 18.58 1.66
CA VAL A 898 44.96 19.59 1.76
C VAL A 898 46.03 19.33 0.72
N ALA A 899 46.52 18.07 0.60
CA ALA A 899 47.48 17.71 -0.44
C ALA A 899 46.98 17.98 -1.86
N CYS A 900 45.69 17.77 -2.14
CA CYS A 900 45.09 18.11 -3.42
C CYS A 900 45.02 19.63 -3.64
N PHE A 901 44.66 20.41 -2.62
CA PHE A 901 44.61 21.87 -2.70
C PHE A 901 46.00 22.49 -2.88
N ASP A 902 47.02 21.93 -2.25
CA ASP A 902 48.40 22.36 -2.41
C ASP A 902 48.89 22.10 -3.85
N SER A 903 48.62 20.91 -4.39
CA SER A 903 48.94 20.60 -5.80
C SER A 903 48.21 21.51 -6.80
N VAL A 904 46.94 21.86 -6.54
CA VAL A 904 46.19 22.80 -7.40
C VAL A 904 46.78 24.22 -7.33
N LYS A 905 47.25 24.64 -6.16
CA LYS A 905 47.94 25.93 -6.01
C LYS A 905 49.28 25.94 -6.72
N GLU A 906 50.10 24.90 -6.58
CA GLU A 906 51.38 24.77 -7.27
C GLU A 906 51.19 24.88 -8.79
N LYS A 907 50.23 24.13 -9.36
CA LYS A 907 49.87 24.28 -10.78
C LYS A 907 49.43 25.69 -11.15
N GLY A 908 48.62 26.33 -10.30
CA GLY A 908 48.19 27.72 -10.53
C GLY A 908 49.32 28.74 -10.48
N PHE A 909 50.34 28.52 -9.65
CA PHE A 909 51.56 29.34 -9.63
C PHE A 909 52.41 29.10 -10.88
N GLU A 910 52.60 27.85 -11.31
CA GLU A 910 53.31 27.53 -12.56
C GLU A 910 52.62 28.12 -13.80
N GLU A 911 51.28 28.16 -13.83
CA GLU A 911 50.51 28.80 -14.89
C GLU A 911 50.69 30.33 -14.89
N LEU A 912 50.73 30.97 -13.71
CA LEU A 912 50.98 32.40 -13.57
C LEU A 912 52.43 32.79 -13.94
N GLU A 913 53.42 31.97 -13.58
CA GLU A 913 54.82 32.17 -13.95
C GLU A 913 55.01 32.05 -15.47
N LYS A 914 54.38 31.08 -16.13
CA LYS A 914 54.39 30.97 -17.60
C LYS A 914 53.72 32.13 -18.31
N TYR A 915 52.66 32.70 -17.73
CA TYR A 915 52.04 33.92 -18.27
C TYR A 915 52.98 35.13 -18.13
N GLN A 916 53.66 35.27 -17.00
CA GLN A 916 54.64 36.35 -16.79
C GLN A 916 55.87 36.19 -17.69
N GLU A 917 56.36 34.96 -17.92
CA GLU A 917 57.46 34.70 -18.86
C GLU A 917 57.07 34.99 -20.32
N ASN A 918 55.84 34.64 -20.74
CA ASN A 918 55.35 34.95 -22.08
C ASN A 918 55.09 36.45 -22.29
N ASP A 919 54.59 37.17 -21.28
CA ASP A 919 54.42 38.62 -21.34
C ASP A 919 55.79 39.34 -21.40
N ILE A 920 56.82 38.82 -20.73
CA ILE A 920 58.19 39.34 -20.82
C ILE A 920 58.81 39.04 -22.20
N GLU A 921 58.56 37.86 -22.78
CA GLU A 921 59.00 37.54 -24.16
C GLU A 921 58.27 38.36 -25.25
N GLU A 922 57.01 38.76 -25.02
CA GLU A 922 56.27 39.67 -25.91
C GLU A 922 56.71 41.14 -25.73
N GLU A 923 57.03 41.57 -24.51
CA GLU A 923 57.61 42.89 -24.27
C GLU A 923 59.06 43.00 -24.80
N GLU A 924 59.89 41.96 -24.70
CA GLU A 924 61.25 41.95 -25.27
C GLU A 924 61.26 41.96 -26.81
N LYS A 925 60.23 41.41 -27.47
CA LYS A 925 60.06 41.52 -28.94
C LYS A 925 59.61 42.91 -29.40
N HIS A 926 59.13 43.76 -28.50
CA HIS A 926 58.64 45.11 -28.82
C HIS A 926 59.65 46.23 -28.51
N VAL A 927 60.89 45.91 -28.13
CA VAL A 927 61.93 46.91 -27.77
C VAL A 927 62.99 47.14 -28.87
N GLU A 928 62.83 46.58 -30.08
CA GLU A 928 63.62 47.04 -31.25
C GLU A 928 62.93 48.23 -31.96
N ASP A 929 63.34 49.44 -31.57
CA ASP A 929 63.26 50.76 -32.23
C ASP A 929 62.12 51.05 -33.27
N PRO A 930 61.02 51.71 -32.86
CA PRO A 930 59.96 52.19 -33.76
C PRO A 930 60.33 53.43 -34.61
N TRP A 931 61.54 53.98 -34.49
CA TRP A 931 61.93 55.23 -35.16
C TRP A 931 62.61 55.06 -36.52
N ALA A 932 62.90 53.82 -36.95
CA ALA A 932 63.59 53.56 -38.22
C ALA A 932 62.64 53.43 -39.45
N GLU A 933 61.36 53.08 -39.26
CA GLU A 933 60.43 52.80 -40.36
C GLU A 933 59.49 53.95 -40.75
N ALA A 934 59.32 54.97 -39.89
CA ALA A 934 58.39 56.08 -40.14
C ALA A 934 58.86 57.12 -41.19
N LEU A 935 60.04 56.93 -41.80
CA LEU A 935 60.63 57.86 -42.78
C LEU A 935 60.43 57.45 -44.25
N LYS A 936 59.77 56.32 -44.56
CA LYS A 936 59.64 55.84 -45.95
C LYS A 936 58.25 55.97 -46.60
N ASP A 937 57.15 55.94 -45.87
CA ASP A 937 55.83 55.78 -46.51
C ASP A 937 54.86 56.95 -46.33
N ASN A 938 55.33 58.16 -46.62
CA ASN A 938 54.45 59.33 -46.74
C ASN A 938 54.09 59.62 -48.21
N ARG A 939 53.40 58.67 -48.86
CA ARG A 939 52.65 58.92 -50.11
C ARG A 939 51.41 58.03 -50.22
N ASN A 940 50.27 58.71 -50.37
CA ASN A 940 48.93 58.22 -50.74
C ASN A 940 48.18 57.56 -49.56
N ILE A 941 47.02 58.07 -49.13
CA ILE A 941 45.74 57.88 -49.81
C ILE A 941 44.71 58.80 -49.14
N LYS A 942 43.89 59.40 -50.00
CA LYS A 942 42.78 60.29 -49.69
C LYS A 942 41.54 59.51 -49.21
N SER A 943 40.76 60.18 -48.37
CA SER A 943 39.29 60.24 -48.35
C SER A 943 38.49 58.92 -48.33
N ILE A 944 37.62 58.76 -47.33
CA ILE A 944 36.16 58.62 -47.50
C ILE A 944 35.47 58.92 -46.16
N SER A 945 34.45 59.78 -46.25
CA SER A 945 33.59 60.34 -45.21
C SER A 945 32.40 59.43 -44.86
N ILE A 946 31.99 59.43 -43.59
CA ILE A 946 30.78 58.77 -43.06
C ILE A 946 29.63 59.81 -42.97
N PRO A 947 28.41 59.53 -43.45
CA PRO A 947 27.26 60.41 -43.25
C PRO A 947 26.44 60.04 -42.00
N LYS A 948 26.32 61.07 -41.13
CA LYS A 948 25.36 61.39 -40.05
C LYS A 948 24.77 60.30 -39.17
#